data_AF-B2JAM9-F1
#
_entry.id   AF-B2JAM9-F1
#
_cell.length_a   1.000
_cell.length_b   1.000
_cell.length_c   1.000
_cell.angle_alpha   90.00
_cell.angle_beta   90.00
_cell.angle_gamma   90.00
#
_symmetry.space_group_name_H-M   'P 1'
#
loop_
_entity.id
_entity.type
_entity.pdbx_description
1 polymer ?
#
loop_
_entity_poly.entity_id
_entity_poly.type
_entity_poly.pdbx_seq_one_letter_code
_entity_poly.pdbx_strand_id
1 'polypeptide(L)'
;MIQLHLHRLKLILLLCLSLSSETVSANPKPIPGLLTPPLQLRTQTNTSDTNRAAAEKAEQEAGQLGKQKAPLLTKIIPKWEEALKYWRLAGDRQKETQTLDRISKLYLARGEFPKALEYAQKALPICQALGDRDCEGAVTGSLSLSYQNMGEYEKAIDMQLQLPFFFPKTADLPPAVFSSVGQIYDNLGEKQKALDYYNKALDFWKEKGDVVKQAERLQNIAFFHVFLGEIEKSIEIIKQANNLDPEFKRNESNYNAFYVSLRSTSCSDKLASIKKPPKIEKLDNSSNQSASTNSAAATKNNIESWKQKVQQYRTQELLRGEAGFLELLGGLEYKRIGEYKKALEVYQQALELRQIMGGKPREAETLTNIADILNRQGKKQEAINVLNQALDIQRQIKARPAQADTLLTLGDVYLSLGAYPESLNVYNQALSTSKIIGNRSREIDALRRIGDVYRKSQTYPQALSYYQQALSISKNTGNCNQESTLLSSITQNHFAAGDYQQAINFGNQALALSRNLEIDEYKLALEARTLDIFAKVEIKQGNYSKSLESSQKARKLGRESGFREIEARAIAATAEAYEALKQPEKAIQAYQEQLALYAQMGLSTEQAQSYYNIAKLQRQNNQLPESLSEIDKAIEIIENIRKEVVSEDLKTSFFATVQDYYQLKINILMELHKKDPSKGYNALALDTSERSRARSLLELLTEAHADIRKGVDPKLLEEELSVQQQIDARRKIRIELLSSKKNSEQVDELNKEIEELSEKYQQILASIRAKSPVYAAITQPHPLTLAEIQSSVLDDNTILLQYSLGKDHSYLWLVTKTGMKSYELPKGEDIETAAKKFYQNIKGGRELYSRGGITVQPGINAGNPEKVATKLSQMLLQPVAQELGNKRLLIVGDGILQYIPFAALPNPTQTKLQPLLVEHEIVNAPSASTISVVRNETKNRNVAVKKLAVLADPVFSKDDDRLKPDVTQSVQNRGKNPNFTELNTLAMRRSSCDSNFSFPRLEGTHTEATNILSLVPKSLSKSAFDFDVNRTTVTNPEMSQYQIVHFATHGFFDTNNPKCSSVVLSLVDSKGNAEDGFLQLQDIFNLNLPAELVVLSACETGLGEQVKGEGLVGLTRGFMYAGSPRVAVSLWSVDDQGTAELMTKFYTNMLKDNLPSVAALRAAQLEMWQSPNPNYSQTNVWAAFTLQGEWR
;
A
#
# COMPACT_ATOMS: atom_id res chain seq x y z
N MET A 1 38.87 11.62 -3.79
CA MET A 1 37.99 10.43 -3.80
C MET A 1 37.11 10.31 -5.04
N ILE A 2 36.70 11.40 -5.71
CA ILE A 2 35.89 11.33 -6.95
C ILE A 2 36.71 10.96 -8.21
N GLN A 3 38.01 11.28 -8.27
CA GLN A 3 38.88 10.86 -9.39
C GLN A 3 39.18 9.34 -9.44
N LEU A 4 39.05 8.61 -8.33
CA LEU A 4 39.28 7.15 -8.30
C LEU A 4 38.07 6.35 -8.83
N HIS A 5 36.88 6.93 -8.86
CA HIS A 5 35.67 6.30 -9.42
C HIS A 5 35.53 6.51 -10.93
N LEU A 6 35.96 7.68 -11.45
CA LEU A 6 35.99 7.96 -12.88
C LEU A 6 36.98 7.09 -13.67
N HIS A 7 38.06 6.61 -13.04
CA HIS A 7 39.02 5.71 -13.69
C HIS A 7 38.53 4.25 -13.77
N ARG A 8 37.68 3.79 -12.83
CA ARG A 8 37.08 2.45 -12.88
C ARG A 8 35.93 2.36 -13.88
N LEU A 9 35.15 3.43 -14.06
CA LEU A 9 34.08 3.48 -15.07
C LEU A 9 34.62 3.54 -16.52
N LYS A 10 35.75 4.24 -16.77
CA LYS A 10 36.41 4.20 -18.09
C LYS A 10 36.99 2.82 -18.42
N LEU A 11 37.43 2.04 -17.43
CA LEU A 11 37.94 0.68 -17.65
C LEU A 11 36.83 -0.33 -17.95
N ILE A 12 35.64 -0.15 -17.36
CA ILE A 12 34.47 -1.02 -17.60
C ILE A 12 33.84 -0.72 -18.96
N LEU A 13 33.82 0.55 -19.40
CA LEU A 13 33.28 0.92 -20.72
C LEU A 13 34.14 0.45 -21.90
N LEU A 14 35.45 0.31 -21.71
CA LEU A 14 36.37 -0.23 -22.73
C LEU A 14 36.33 -1.76 -22.83
N LEU A 15 35.81 -2.47 -21.83
CA LEU A 15 35.66 -3.93 -21.82
C LEU A 15 34.32 -4.42 -22.40
N CYS A 16 33.34 -3.53 -22.59
CA CYS A 16 32.02 -3.89 -23.13
C CYS A 16 31.84 -3.65 -24.64
N LEU A 17 32.84 -3.10 -25.35
CA LEU A 17 32.72 -2.77 -26.78
C LEU A 17 33.48 -3.71 -27.74
N SER A 18 34.01 -4.83 -27.26
CA SER A 18 34.56 -5.87 -28.14
C SER A 18 34.11 -7.24 -27.64
N LEU A 19 33.01 -7.76 -28.21
CA LEU A 19 32.73 -9.18 -28.49
C LEU A 19 31.25 -9.33 -28.89
N SER A 20 30.88 -8.75 -30.02
CA SER A 20 29.92 -9.36 -30.93
C SER A 20 30.68 -9.81 -32.17
N SER A 21 30.32 -10.99 -32.68
CA SER A 21 30.83 -11.69 -33.86
C SER A 21 32.33 -12.03 -33.92
N GLU A 22 32.66 -13.31 -33.76
CA GLU A 22 33.18 -14.15 -34.86
C GLU A 22 33.59 -15.55 -34.37
N THR A 23 33.15 -16.55 -35.12
CA THR A 23 33.53 -17.96 -35.02
C THR A 23 34.90 -18.19 -35.65
N VAL A 24 35.96 -18.51 -34.89
CA VAL A 24 37.14 -19.25 -35.41
C VAL A 24 37.80 -20.03 -34.27
N SER A 25 38.15 -21.29 -34.54
CA SER A 25 38.93 -22.14 -33.66
C SER A 25 40.31 -21.56 -33.36
N ALA A 26 40.67 -21.36 -32.10
CA ALA A 26 42.06 -21.13 -31.71
C ALA A 26 42.29 -21.53 -30.25
N ASN A 27 43.32 -22.36 -30.04
CA ASN A 27 43.85 -22.74 -28.72
C ASN A 27 44.11 -21.51 -27.83
N PRO A 28 43.72 -21.54 -26.53
CA PRO A 28 44.00 -20.42 -25.65
C PRO A 28 45.49 -20.35 -25.30
N LYS A 29 46.13 -19.22 -25.63
CA LYS A 29 47.44 -18.83 -25.08
C LYS A 29 47.30 -18.49 -23.59
N PRO A 30 48.29 -18.82 -22.74
CA PRO A 30 48.25 -18.54 -21.31
C PRO A 30 48.39 -17.04 -21.01
N ILE A 31 47.58 -16.57 -20.06
CA ILE A 31 47.66 -15.23 -19.46
C ILE A 31 48.92 -15.15 -18.57
N PRO A 32 49.88 -14.25 -18.81
CA PRO A 32 51.05 -14.10 -17.94
C PRO A 32 50.76 -13.12 -16.80
N GLY A 33 50.71 -13.62 -15.57
CA GLY A 33 50.71 -12.75 -14.39
C GLY A 33 50.06 -13.34 -13.13
N LEU A 34 50.65 -14.40 -12.57
CA LEU A 34 50.64 -14.75 -11.12
C LEU A 34 51.39 -16.06 -10.91
N LEU A 35 52.69 -16.06 -11.23
CA LEU A 35 53.60 -17.17 -10.93
C LEU A 35 54.97 -16.62 -10.52
N THR A 36 55.06 -15.94 -9.37
CA THR A 36 56.34 -15.86 -8.62
C THR A 36 56.07 -15.60 -7.14
N PRO A 37 56.58 -16.43 -6.21
CA PRO A 37 56.54 -16.13 -4.78
C PRO A 37 57.53 -14.99 -4.41
N PRO A 38 57.39 -14.36 -3.23
CA PRO A 38 58.29 -13.29 -2.77
C PRO A 38 59.76 -13.72 -2.69
N LEU A 39 60.68 -12.77 -2.89
CA LEU A 39 62.14 -13.00 -3.00
C LEU A 39 62.79 -13.71 -1.79
N GLN A 40 62.13 -13.82 -0.64
CA GLN A 40 62.70 -14.41 0.59
C GLN A 40 62.77 -15.95 0.60
N LEU A 41 62.26 -16.64 -0.42
CA LEU A 41 62.18 -18.12 -0.44
C LEU A 41 63.06 -18.81 -1.50
N ARG A 42 63.96 -18.09 -2.17
CA ARG A 42 64.87 -18.66 -3.18
C ARG A 42 66.10 -19.39 -2.62
N THR A 43 66.25 -19.48 -1.29
CA THR A 43 67.46 -20.03 -0.64
C THR A 43 67.26 -21.35 0.11
N GLN A 44 66.12 -22.02 -0.07
CA GLN A 44 66.00 -23.43 0.31
C GLN A 44 65.92 -24.29 -0.95
N THR A 45 66.78 -25.32 -1.03
CA THR A 45 66.77 -26.35 -2.08
C THR A 45 65.49 -27.19 -1.96
N ASN A 46 64.35 -26.63 -2.35
CA ASN A 46 63.07 -27.34 -2.30
C ASN A 46 62.85 -28.10 -3.61
N THR A 47 63.14 -29.40 -3.62
CA THR A 47 62.77 -30.33 -4.68
C THR A 47 61.25 -30.57 -4.70
N SER A 48 60.71 -31.07 -5.81
CA SER A 48 59.29 -31.48 -5.91
C SER A 48 58.83 -32.35 -4.72
N ASP A 49 59.71 -33.21 -4.23
CA ASP A 49 59.44 -34.11 -3.09
C ASP A 49 59.35 -33.38 -1.75
N THR A 50 60.17 -32.33 -1.54
CA THR A 50 60.05 -31.49 -0.34
C THR A 50 58.74 -30.71 -0.30
N ASN A 51 58.26 -30.22 -1.46
CA ASN A 51 56.96 -29.55 -1.55
C ASN A 51 55.81 -30.54 -1.33
N ARG A 52 55.89 -31.76 -1.87
CA ARG A 52 54.91 -32.83 -1.61
C ARG A 52 54.84 -33.20 -0.12
N ALA A 53 55.98 -33.40 0.54
CA ALA A 53 56.03 -33.69 1.98
C ALA A 53 55.46 -32.53 2.83
N ALA A 54 55.72 -31.28 2.45
CA ALA A 54 55.15 -30.11 3.12
C ALA A 54 53.62 -30.03 2.95
N ALA A 55 53.11 -30.37 1.76
CA ALA A 55 51.67 -30.43 1.49
C ALA A 55 50.98 -31.50 2.35
N GLU A 56 51.50 -32.73 2.35
CA GLU A 56 50.96 -33.84 3.16
C GLU A 56 50.95 -33.51 4.66
N LYS A 57 52.00 -32.86 5.15
CA LYS A 57 52.06 -32.38 6.54
C LYS A 57 50.93 -31.39 6.83
N ALA A 58 50.72 -30.40 5.95
CA ALA A 58 49.64 -29.43 6.12
C ALA A 58 48.25 -30.10 6.07
N GLU A 59 48.03 -31.11 5.21
CA GLU A 59 46.79 -31.89 5.19
C GLU A 59 46.60 -32.71 6.48
N GLN A 60 47.66 -33.31 7.02
CA GLN A 60 47.60 -34.03 8.29
C GLN A 60 47.25 -33.08 9.44
N GLU A 61 47.87 -31.91 9.51
CA GLU A 61 47.54 -30.88 10.50
C GLU A 61 46.07 -30.44 10.36
N ALA A 62 45.60 -30.20 9.13
CA ALA A 62 44.20 -29.87 8.87
C ALA A 62 43.25 -31.00 9.30
N GLY A 63 43.63 -32.26 9.05
CA GLY A 63 42.89 -33.45 9.45
C GLY A 63 42.85 -33.65 10.97
N GLN A 64 43.94 -33.35 11.69
CA GLN A 64 43.99 -33.36 13.15
C GLN A 64 43.08 -32.29 13.75
N LEU A 65 43.11 -31.08 13.20
CA LEU A 65 42.20 -29.99 13.58
C LEU A 65 40.73 -30.39 13.33
N GLY A 66 40.45 -31.06 12.21
CA GLY A 66 39.11 -31.55 11.86
C GLY A 66 38.56 -32.65 12.77
N LYS A 67 39.40 -33.39 13.48
CA LYS A 67 39.00 -34.45 14.42
C LYS A 67 38.68 -33.95 15.82
N GLN A 68 38.86 -32.66 16.10
CA GLN A 68 38.56 -32.07 17.40
C GLN A 68 37.05 -32.08 17.67
N LYS A 69 36.66 -32.06 18.94
CA LYS A 69 35.26 -32.14 19.40
C LYS A 69 34.38 -30.96 18.92
N ALA A 70 34.99 -29.86 18.47
CA ALA A 70 34.34 -28.72 17.83
C ALA A 70 35.32 -28.07 16.82
N PRO A 71 35.43 -28.60 15.60
CA PRO A 71 36.44 -28.16 14.65
C PRO A 71 36.15 -26.75 14.14
N LEU A 72 37.09 -25.82 14.33
CA LEU A 72 36.98 -24.44 13.85
C LEU A 72 37.39 -24.34 12.38
N LEU A 73 36.42 -24.04 11.50
CA LEU A 73 36.69 -23.94 10.07
C LEU A 73 37.68 -22.82 9.74
N THR A 74 37.76 -21.73 10.52
CA THR A 74 38.81 -20.69 10.35
C THR A 74 40.23 -21.22 10.54
N LYS A 75 40.44 -22.29 11.31
CA LYS A 75 41.78 -22.87 11.53
C LYS A 75 42.09 -23.97 10.51
N ILE A 76 41.06 -24.68 10.07
CA ILE A 76 41.19 -25.81 9.14
C ILE A 76 41.38 -25.33 7.71
N ILE A 77 40.58 -24.35 7.26
CA ILE A 77 40.62 -23.87 5.88
C ILE A 77 42.02 -23.32 5.51
N PRO A 78 42.68 -22.45 6.31
CA PRO A 78 44.02 -21.97 5.98
C PRO A 78 45.07 -23.08 5.89
N LYS A 79 44.91 -24.17 6.64
CA LYS A 79 45.80 -25.34 6.53
C LYS A 79 45.60 -26.12 5.24
N TRP A 80 44.36 -26.21 4.77
CA TRP A 80 44.09 -26.72 3.42
C TRP A 80 44.56 -25.75 2.33
N GLU A 81 44.47 -24.43 2.51
CA GLU A 81 45.03 -23.44 1.59
C GLU A 81 46.57 -23.49 1.55
N GLU A 82 47.21 -23.75 2.70
CA GLU A 82 48.66 -24.01 2.80
C GLU A 82 49.03 -25.29 2.03
N ALA A 83 48.30 -26.39 2.23
CA ALA A 83 48.49 -27.62 1.47
C ALA A 83 48.32 -27.39 -0.04
N LEU A 84 47.28 -26.66 -0.45
CA LEU A 84 47.01 -26.29 -1.84
C LEU A 84 48.20 -25.56 -2.48
N LYS A 85 48.80 -24.61 -1.75
CA LYS A 85 49.97 -23.87 -2.22
C LYS A 85 51.14 -24.82 -2.50
N TYR A 86 51.41 -25.77 -1.61
CA TYR A 86 52.52 -26.71 -1.78
C TYR A 86 52.25 -27.76 -2.87
N TRP A 87 51.00 -28.23 -3.01
CA TRP A 87 50.62 -29.12 -4.12
C TRP A 87 50.82 -28.47 -5.49
N ARG A 88 50.50 -27.17 -5.61
CA ARG A 88 50.80 -26.37 -6.81
C ARG A 88 52.30 -26.28 -7.10
N LEU A 89 53.13 -26.04 -6.07
CA LEU A 89 54.58 -25.96 -6.21
C LEU A 89 55.23 -27.32 -6.52
N ALA A 90 54.62 -28.42 -6.08
CA ALA A 90 55.02 -29.78 -6.42
C ALA A 90 54.57 -30.21 -7.83
N GLY A 91 53.71 -29.43 -8.50
CA GLY A 91 53.15 -29.77 -9.80
C GLY A 91 52.14 -30.94 -9.77
N ASP A 92 51.65 -31.32 -8.59
CA ASP A 92 50.72 -32.44 -8.40
C ASP A 92 49.28 -31.99 -8.63
N ARG A 93 48.85 -32.03 -9.89
CA ARG A 93 47.53 -31.52 -10.31
C ARG A 93 46.36 -32.32 -9.74
N GLN A 94 46.54 -33.62 -9.47
CA GLN A 94 45.48 -34.45 -8.89
C GLN A 94 45.25 -34.09 -7.42
N LYS A 95 46.33 -33.90 -6.64
CA LYS A 95 46.20 -33.41 -5.27
C LYS A 95 45.70 -31.98 -5.20
N GLU A 96 46.12 -31.12 -6.12
CA GLU A 96 45.62 -29.75 -6.23
C GLU A 96 44.09 -29.70 -6.32
N THR A 97 43.46 -30.49 -7.20
CA THR A 97 42.00 -30.49 -7.36
C THR A 97 41.27 -31.09 -6.16
N GLN A 98 41.79 -32.18 -5.59
CA GLN A 98 41.24 -32.77 -4.36
C GLN A 98 41.23 -31.75 -3.22
N THR A 99 42.32 -30.99 -3.06
CA THR A 99 42.40 -29.94 -2.04
C THR A 99 41.43 -28.78 -2.34
N LEU A 100 41.33 -28.33 -3.60
CA LEU A 100 40.38 -27.27 -4.01
C LEU A 100 38.92 -27.65 -3.69
N ASP A 101 38.48 -28.86 -4.05
CA ASP A 101 37.13 -29.34 -3.75
C ASP A 101 36.91 -29.49 -2.23
N ARG A 102 37.94 -29.95 -1.49
CA ARG A 102 37.89 -30.00 -0.02
C ARG A 102 37.64 -28.61 0.59
N ILE A 103 38.38 -27.60 0.12
CA ILE A 103 38.21 -26.20 0.57
C ILE A 103 36.81 -25.68 0.19
N SER A 104 36.35 -25.94 -1.03
CA SER A 104 35.00 -25.58 -1.46
C SER A 104 33.91 -26.16 -0.53
N LYS A 105 33.99 -27.45 -0.22
CA LYS A 105 33.07 -28.13 0.72
C LYS A 105 33.14 -27.56 2.14
N LEU A 106 34.32 -27.18 2.61
CA LEU A 106 34.49 -26.51 3.91
C LEU A 106 33.82 -25.13 3.92
N TYR A 107 33.93 -24.36 2.83
CA TYR A 107 33.20 -23.09 2.69
C TYR A 107 31.68 -23.29 2.57
N LEU A 108 31.21 -24.34 1.86
CA LEU A 108 29.79 -24.71 1.84
C LEU A 108 29.26 -25.04 3.24
N ALA A 109 30.02 -25.81 4.02
CA ALA A 109 29.67 -26.18 5.39
C ALA A 109 29.63 -24.95 6.32
N ARG A 110 30.57 -24.02 6.13
CA ARG A 110 30.62 -22.73 6.84
C ARG A 110 29.47 -21.80 6.45
N GLY A 111 28.99 -21.88 5.21
CA GLY A 111 27.93 -21.06 4.64
C GLY A 111 28.42 -19.95 3.69
N GLU A 112 29.71 -19.87 3.37
CA GLU A 112 30.26 -18.85 2.48
C GLU A 112 30.16 -19.29 1.00
N PHE A 113 28.95 -19.23 0.44
CA PHE A 113 28.63 -19.81 -0.87
C PHE A 113 29.44 -19.20 -2.04
N PRO A 114 29.73 -17.89 -2.10
CA PRO A 114 30.59 -17.32 -3.15
C PRO A 114 32.01 -17.86 -3.14
N LYS A 115 32.61 -18.08 -1.96
CA LYS A 115 33.96 -18.67 -1.86
C LYS A 115 33.94 -20.15 -2.23
N ALA A 116 32.93 -20.89 -1.76
CA ALA A 116 32.74 -22.26 -2.17
C ALA A 116 32.66 -22.39 -3.70
N LEU A 117 31.88 -21.52 -4.34
CA LEU A 117 31.75 -21.43 -5.78
C LEU A 117 33.11 -21.14 -6.45
N GLU A 118 33.85 -20.14 -5.98
CA GLU A 118 35.17 -19.77 -6.51
C GLU A 118 36.15 -20.95 -6.50
N TYR A 119 36.27 -21.65 -5.36
CA TYR A 119 37.19 -22.79 -5.23
C TYR A 119 36.79 -23.97 -6.12
N ALA A 120 35.48 -24.25 -6.24
CA ALA A 120 35.00 -25.29 -7.14
C ALA A 120 35.20 -24.92 -8.62
N GLN A 121 35.00 -23.66 -9.01
CA GLN A 121 35.24 -23.16 -10.37
C GLN A 121 36.72 -23.26 -10.76
N LYS A 122 37.65 -23.10 -9.82
CA LYS A 122 39.09 -23.32 -10.04
C LYS A 122 39.44 -24.80 -10.23
N ALA A 123 38.73 -25.71 -9.58
CA ALA A 123 39.01 -27.15 -9.63
C ALA A 123 38.53 -27.79 -10.95
N LEU A 124 37.36 -27.39 -11.44
CA LEU A 124 36.70 -28.01 -12.60
C LEU A 124 37.59 -28.10 -13.86
N PRO A 125 38.24 -27.02 -14.36
CA PRO A 125 39.05 -27.11 -15.59
C PRO A 125 40.29 -27.98 -15.41
N ILE A 126 40.81 -28.12 -14.19
CA ILE A 126 41.95 -29.00 -13.90
C ILE A 126 41.48 -30.46 -13.91
N CYS A 127 40.32 -30.77 -13.31
CA CYS A 127 39.74 -32.12 -13.40
C CYS A 127 39.53 -32.54 -14.87
N GLN A 128 38.98 -31.63 -15.69
CA GLN A 128 38.77 -31.84 -17.13
C GLN A 128 40.08 -32.07 -17.89
N ALA A 129 41.11 -31.28 -17.61
CA ALA A 129 42.43 -31.43 -18.23
C ALA A 129 43.12 -32.75 -17.84
N LEU A 130 42.83 -33.27 -16.65
CA LEU A 130 43.31 -34.58 -16.18
C LEU A 130 42.48 -35.75 -16.73
N GLY A 131 41.28 -35.49 -17.27
CA GLY A 131 40.31 -36.53 -17.63
C GLY A 131 39.79 -37.31 -16.42
N ASP A 132 39.87 -36.73 -15.21
CA ASP A 132 39.44 -37.35 -13.96
C ASP A 132 37.93 -37.12 -13.75
N ARG A 133 37.14 -38.11 -14.16
CA ARG A 133 35.66 -38.05 -14.08
C ARG A 133 35.13 -38.00 -12.64
N ASP A 134 35.79 -38.65 -11.70
CA ASP A 134 35.36 -38.65 -10.30
C ASP A 134 35.57 -37.25 -9.68
N CYS A 135 36.68 -36.60 -10.04
CA CYS A 135 36.98 -35.21 -9.72
C CYS A 135 35.93 -34.25 -10.32
N GLU A 136 35.63 -34.39 -11.62
CA GLU A 136 34.62 -33.57 -12.30
C GLU A 136 33.25 -33.70 -11.63
N GLY A 137 32.82 -34.92 -11.30
CA GLY A 137 31.55 -35.17 -10.61
C GLY A 137 31.50 -34.56 -9.20
N ALA A 138 32.57 -34.69 -8.42
CA ALA A 138 32.63 -34.14 -7.06
C ALA A 138 32.53 -32.61 -7.06
N VAL A 139 33.30 -31.96 -7.95
CA VAL A 139 33.31 -30.51 -8.11
C VAL A 139 31.96 -30.01 -8.63
N THR A 140 31.34 -30.71 -9.58
CA THR A 140 30.00 -30.38 -10.10
C THR A 140 28.95 -30.38 -8.97
N GLY A 141 29.05 -31.31 -8.02
CA GLY A 141 28.17 -31.34 -6.84
C GLY A 141 28.36 -30.12 -5.94
N SER A 142 29.62 -29.71 -5.71
CA SER A 142 29.95 -28.51 -4.93
C SER A 142 29.45 -27.23 -5.62
N LEU A 143 29.56 -27.15 -6.96
CA LEU A 143 29.04 -26.03 -7.75
C LEU A 143 27.51 -25.96 -7.68
N SER A 144 26.81 -27.08 -7.87
CA SER A 144 25.35 -27.17 -7.80
C SER A 144 24.82 -26.63 -6.46
N LEU A 145 25.38 -27.11 -5.34
CA LEU A 145 24.98 -26.65 -4.00
C LEU A 145 25.26 -25.16 -3.79
N SER A 146 26.38 -24.65 -4.31
CA SER A 146 26.71 -23.22 -4.23
C SER A 146 25.68 -22.38 -4.97
N TYR A 147 25.37 -22.74 -6.22
CA TYR A 147 24.35 -22.05 -7.02
C TYR A 147 22.96 -22.13 -6.38
N GLN A 148 22.56 -23.30 -5.87
CA GLN A 148 21.26 -23.47 -5.22
C GLN A 148 21.10 -22.52 -4.01
N ASN A 149 22.10 -22.43 -3.14
CA ASN A 149 22.03 -21.56 -1.96
C ASN A 149 22.11 -20.07 -2.31
N MET A 150 22.75 -19.73 -3.44
CA MET A 150 22.80 -18.35 -3.97
C MET A 150 21.52 -17.95 -4.73
N GLY A 151 20.61 -18.89 -5.00
CA GLY A 151 19.37 -18.65 -5.77
C GLY A 151 19.55 -18.74 -7.29
N GLU A 152 20.68 -19.25 -7.77
CA GLU A 152 20.96 -19.50 -9.18
C GLU A 152 20.41 -20.88 -9.59
N TYR A 153 19.08 -21.02 -9.47
CA TYR A 153 18.39 -22.31 -9.51
C TYR A 153 18.53 -23.07 -10.84
N GLU A 154 18.51 -22.38 -11.98
CA GLU A 154 18.67 -23.00 -13.30
C GLU A 154 20.04 -23.67 -13.45
N LYS A 155 21.13 -22.95 -13.10
CA LYS A 155 22.49 -23.49 -13.09
C LYS A 155 22.64 -24.67 -12.13
N ALA A 156 22.01 -24.58 -10.95
CA ALA A 156 22.01 -25.65 -9.97
C ALA A 156 21.32 -26.92 -10.52
N ILE A 157 20.17 -26.79 -11.18
CA ILE A 157 19.47 -27.91 -11.81
C ILE A 157 20.34 -28.58 -12.88
N ASP A 158 20.93 -27.79 -13.78
CA ASP A 158 21.76 -28.30 -14.87
C ASP A 158 22.93 -29.13 -14.33
N MET A 159 23.60 -28.63 -13.29
CA MET A 159 24.70 -29.34 -12.64
C MET A 159 24.23 -30.58 -11.89
N GLN A 160 23.10 -30.50 -11.18
CA GLN A 160 22.55 -31.63 -10.44
C GLN A 160 22.20 -32.79 -11.38
N LEU A 161 21.65 -32.50 -12.56
CA LEU A 161 21.27 -33.50 -13.57
C LEU A 161 22.46 -34.17 -14.26
N GLN A 162 23.65 -33.57 -14.22
CA GLN A 162 24.88 -34.16 -14.75
C GLN A 162 25.53 -35.16 -13.79
N LEU A 163 25.26 -35.08 -12.48
CA LEU A 163 25.91 -35.93 -11.46
C LEU A 163 25.82 -37.45 -11.73
N PRO A 164 24.68 -38.01 -12.18
CA PRO A 164 24.59 -39.44 -12.48
C PRO A 164 25.52 -39.91 -13.62
N PHE A 165 25.88 -39.02 -14.55
CA PHE A 165 26.82 -39.35 -15.63
C PHE A 165 28.24 -39.57 -15.11
N PHE A 166 28.66 -38.79 -14.12
CA PHE A 166 30.00 -38.91 -13.52
C PHE A 166 30.12 -40.13 -12.61
N PHE A 167 29.02 -40.50 -11.93
CA PHE A 167 29.00 -41.61 -10.97
C PHE A 167 28.00 -42.71 -11.35
N PRO A 168 28.16 -43.38 -12.51
CA PRO A 168 27.18 -44.34 -13.02
C PRO A 168 27.06 -45.61 -12.16
N LYS A 169 28.06 -45.87 -11.31
CA LYS A 169 28.09 -47.03 -10.39
C LYS A 169 27.41 -46.75 -9.05
N THR A 170 27.07 -45.49 -8.75
CA THR A 170 26.44 -45.11 -7.48
C THR A 170 24.92 -45.25 -7.62
N ALA A 171 24.42 -46.45 -7.33
CA ALA A 171 23.01 -46.83 -7.56
C ALA A 171 21.99 -45.85 -6.94
N ASP A 172 22.31 -45.24 -5.79
CA ASP A 172 21.37 -44.39 -5.04
C ASP A 172 21.43 -42.90 -5.44
N LEU A 173 22.36 -42.53 -6.32
CA LEU A 173 22.58 -41.13 -6.70
C LEU A 173 21.44 -40.55 -7.57
N PRO A 174 20.93 -41.26 -8.61
CA PRO A 174 19.82 -40.75 -9.43
C PRO A 174 18.58 -40.32 -8.62
N PRO A 175 18.02 -41.12 -7.69
CA PRO A 175 16.86 -40.70 -6.91
C PRO A 175 17.16 -39.55 -5.92
N ALA A 176 18.41 -39.42 -5.44
CA ALA A 176 18.83 -38.27 -4.65
C ALA A 176 18.85 -36.98 -5.48
N VAL A 177 19.40 -37.04 -6.70
CA VAL A 177 19.38 -35.95 -7.69
C VAL A 177 17.96 -35.52 -8.00
N PHE A 178 17.06 -36.47 -8.29
CA PHE A 178 15.66 -36.15 -8.55
C PHE A 178 15.00 -35.47 -7.36
N SER A 179 15.27 -35.91 -6.13
CA SER A 179 14.73 -35.27 -4.92
C SER A 179 15.25 -33.82 -4.76
N SER A 180 16.53 -33.57 -5.01
CA SER A 180 17.12 -32.22 -4.95
C SER A 180 16.55 -31.30 -6.03
N VAL A 181 16.43 -31.79 -7.28
CA VAL A 181 15.84 -31.03 -8.38
C VAL A 181 14.36 -30.73 -8.10
N GLY A 182 13.62 -31.67 -7.52
CA GLY A 182 12.26 -31.45 -7.06
C GLY A 182 12.15 -30.29 -6.06
N GLN A 183 13.07 -30.21 -5.09
CA GLN A 183 13.12 -29.11 -4.12
C GLN A 183 13.46 -27.76 -4.77
N ILE A 184 14.33 -27.75 -5.79
CA ILE A 184 14.64 -26.51 -6.52
C ILE A 184 13.42 -26.02 -7.29
N TYR A 185 12.69 -26.92 -7.96
CA TYR A 185 11.44 -26.56 -8.64
C TYR A 185 10.34 -26.09 -7.67
N ASP A 186 10.30 -26.63 -6.45
CA ASP A 186 9.43 -26.12 -5.38
C ASP A 186 9.76 -24.66 -5.03
N ASN A 187 11.04 -24.33 -4.82
CA ASN A 187 11.47 -22.94 -4.57
C ASN A 187 11.14 -21.98 -5.73
N LEU A 188 11.12 -22.49 -6.97
CA LEU A 188 10.69 -21.75 -8.16
C LEU A 188 9.16 -21.63 -8.29
N GLY A 189 8.40 -22.39 -7.50
CA GLY A 189 6.94 -22.48 -7.58
C GLY A 189 6.43 -23.32 -8.76
N GLU A 190 7.28 -24.18 -9.34
CA GLU A 190 6.95 -25.06 -10.47
C GLU A 190 6.40 -26.40 -9.95
N LYS A 191 5.21 -26.35 -9.33
CA LYS A 191 4.57 -27.48 -8.62
C LYS A 191 4.58 -28.80 -9.39
N GLN A 192 4.19 -28.78 -10.67
CA GLN A 192 4.13 -30.01 -11.47
C GLN A 192 5.52 -30.61 -11.69
N LYS A 193 6.51 -29.79 -12.05
CA LYS A 193 7.90 -30.26 -12.22
C LYS A 193 8.45 -30.81 -10.91
N ALA A 194 8.18 -30.14 -9.79
CA ALA A 194 8.58 -30.65 -8.47
C ALA A 194 8.02 -32.06 -8.22
N LEU A 195 6.71 -32.25 -8.44
CA LEU A 195 6.06 -33.57 -8.31
C LEU A 195 6.62 -34.60 -9.29
N ASP A 196 6.86 -34.24 -10.55
CA ASP A 196 7.41 -35.16 -11.55
C ASP A 196 8.76 -35.71 -11.11
N TYR A 197 9.63 -34.84 -10.57
CA TYR A 197 10.92 -35.27 -10.06
C TYR A 197 10.83 -36.06 -8.75
N TYR A 198 9.94 -35.69 -7.82
CA TYR A 198 9.70 -36.53 -6.64
C TYR A 198 9.15 -37.92 -7.02
N ASN A 199 8.29 -38.01 -8.03
CA ASN A 199 7.76 -39.27 -8.55
C ASN A 199 8.84 -40.10 -9.26
N LYS A 200 9.72 -39.49 -10.06
CA LYS A 200 10.88 -40.21 -10.64
C LYS A 200 11.75 -40.87 -9.56
N ALA A 201 11.96 -40.18 -8.43
CA ALA A 201 12.69 -40.76 -7.30
C ALA A 201 11.93 -41.95 -6.68
N LEU A 202 10.61 -41.83 -6.54
CA LEU A 202 9.76 -42.90 -6.01
C LEU A 202 9.73 -44.12 -6.94
N ASP A 203 9.53 -43.91 -8.25
CA ASP A 203 9.41 -44.97 -9.24
C ASP A 203 10.72 -45.75 -9.39
N PHE A 204 11.86 -45.07 -9.30
CA PHE A 204 13.16 -45.74 -9.22
C PHE A 204 13.22 -46.77 -8.08
N TRP A 205 12.76 -46.40 -6.88
CA TRP A 205 12.77 -47.31 -5.73
C TRP A 205 11.68 -48.38 -5.81
N LYS A 206 10.58 -48.13 -6.52
CA LYS A 206 9.59 -49.16 -6.88
C LYS A 206 10.21 -50.23 -7.76
N GLU A 207 10.93 -49.85 -8.81
CA GLU A 207 11.61 -50.77 -9.71
C GLU A 207 12.68 -51.61 -9.00
N LYS A 208 13.35 -51.03 -8.01
CA LYS A 208 14.34 -51.74 -7.17
C LYS A 208 13.73 -52.60 -6.06
N GLY A 209 12.42 -52.49 -5.80
CA GLY A 209 11.75 -53.22 -4.73
C GLY A 209 12.12 -52.79 -3.30
N ASP A 210 12.78 -51.65 -3.11
CA ASP A 210 13.13 -51.15 -1.77
C ASP A 210 11.95 -50.41 -1.13
N VAL A 211 11.16 -51.13 -0.33
CA VAL A 211 9.95 -50.61 0.30
C VAL A 211 10.22 -49.50 1.34
N VAL A 212 11.40 -49.51 1.99
CA VAL A 212 11.76 -48.47 2.98
C VAL A 212 12.08 -47.16 2.26
N LYS A 213 12.84 -47.23 1.16
CA LYS A 213 13.15 -46.05 0.34
C LYS A 213 11.93 -45.50 -0.39
N GLN A 214 11.02 -46.37 -0.84
CA GLN A 214 9.71 -45.95 -1.36
C GLN A 214 8.92 -45.18 -0.29
N ALA A 215 8.83 -45.71 0.93
CA ALA A 215 8.15 -45.04 2.04
C ALA A 215 8.78 -43.68 2.40
N GLU A 216 10.12 -43.56 2.38
CA GLU A 216 10.81 -42.28 2.54
C GLU A 216 10.41 -41.25 1.46
N ARG A 217 10.32 -41.68 0.18
CA ARG A 217 9.95 -40.77 -0.92
C ARG A 217 8.50 -40.33 -0.80
N LEU A 218 7.58 -41.24 -0.48
CA LEU A 218 6.17 -40.92 -0.22
C LEU A 218 6.04 -39.93 0.94
N GLN A 219 6.82 -40.08 2.01
CA GLN A 219 6.82 -39.13 3.12
C GLN A 219 7.25 -37.71 2.68
N ASN A 220 8.26 -37.59 1.81
CA ASN A 220 8.67 -36.28 1.28
C ASN A 220 7.57 -35.66 0.40
N ILE A 221 6.90 -36.47 -0.43
CA ILE A 221 5.76 -36.03 -1.24
C ILE A 221 4.61 -35.57 -0.33
N ALA A 222 4.29 -36.34 0.73
CA ALA A 222 3.29 -35.95 1.71
C ALA A 222 3.64 -34.60 2.35
N PHE A 223 4.91 -34.41 2.73
CA PHE A 223 5.36 -33.15 3.32
C PHE A 223 5.23 -31.96 2.37
N PHE A 224 5.54 -32.15 1.09
CA PHE A 224 5.31 -31.16 0.05
C PHE A 224 3.81 -30.78 -0.06
N HIS A 225 2.89 -31.75 0.01
CA HIS A 225 1.45 -31.46 0.04
C HIS A 225 1.01 -30.70 1.30
N VAL A 226 1.64 -30.90 2.47
CA VAL A 226 1.40 -30.06 3.66
C VAL A 226 1.74 -28.60 3.37
N PHE A 227 2.90 -28.32 2.77
CA PHE A 227 3.30 -26.94 2.43
C PHE A 227 2.41 -26.29 1.37
N LEU A 228 1.84 -27.08 0.46
CA LEU A 228 0.83 -26.61 -0.49
C LEU A 228 -0.54 -26.38 0.16
N GLY A 229 -0.72 -26.76 1.44
CA GLY A 229 -1.99 -26.70 2.14
C GLY A 229 -2.98 -27.78 1.72
N GLU A 230 -2.53 -28.85 1.06
CA GLU A 230 -3.35 -29.99 0.62
C GLU A 230 -3.30 -31.13 1.68
N ILE A 231 -3.85 -30.84 2.86
CA ILE A 231 -3.69 -31.68 4.06
C ILE A 231 -4.26 -33.09 3.87
N GLU A 232 -5.44 -33.23 3.26
CA GLU A 232 -6.05 -34.55 3.04
C GLU A 232 -5.21 -35.45 2.14
N LYS A 233 -4.65 -34.91 1.05
CA LYS A 233 -3.76 -35.67 0.16
C LYS A 233 -2.48 -36.07 0.87
N SER A 234 -1.91 -35.18 1.68
CA SER A 234 -0.76 -35.50 2.52
C SER A 234 -1.04 -36.69 3.45
N ILE A 235 -2.21 -36.70 4.10
CA ILE A 235 -2.63 -37.78 5.00
C ILE A 235 -2.79 -39.11 4.24
N GLU A 236 -3.35 -39.08 3.03
CA GLU A 236 -3.47 -40.28 2.20
C GLU A 236 -2.09 -40.86 1.85
N ILE A 237 -1.18 -40.00 1.39
CA ILE A 237 0.16 -40.41 0.96
C ILE A 237 0.98 -40.94 2.15
N ILE A 238 0.89 -40.32 3.33
CA ILE A 238 1.61 -40.82 4.51
C ILE A 238 1.04 -42.15 5.00
N LYS A 239 -0.27 -42.41 4.84
CA LYS A 239 -0.85 -43.73 5.12
C LYS A 239 -0.27 -44.79 4.18
N GLN A 240 -0.09 -44.48 2.91
CA GLN A 240 0.58 -45.38 1.96
C GLN A 240 2.03 -45.67 2.40
N ALA A 241 2.78 -44.64 2.80
CA ALA A 241 4.14 -44.80 3.34
C ALA A 241 4.18 -45.68 4.60
N ASN A 242 3.24 -45.48 5.53
CA ASN A 242 3.08 -46.27 6.76
C ASN A 242 2.75 -47.74 6.48
N ASN A 243 1.98 -48.02 5.43
CA ASN A 243 1.64 -49.39 5.04
C ASN A 243 2.82 -50.13 4.40
N LEU A 244 3.66 -49.42 3.65
CA LEU A 244 4.88 -49.98 3.03
C LEU A 244 6.00 -50.24 4.06
N ASP A 245 6.10 -49.38 5.07
CA ASP A 245 7.08 -49.49 6.17
C ASP A 245 6.37 -49.44 7.53
N PRO A 246 5.71 -50.55 7.94
CA PRO A 246 4.91 -50.58 9.16
C PRO A 246 5.76 -50.57 10.45
N GLU A 247 7.04 -50.88 10.34
CA GLU A 247 8.00 -50.87 11.47
C GLU A 247 8.71 -49.51 11.62
N PHE A 248 8.43 -48.53 10.75
CA PHE A 248 9.07 -47.21 10.72
C PHE A 248 10.60 -47.29 10.65
N LYS A 249 11.13 -48.16 9.78
CA LYS A 249 12.57 -48.29 9.50
C LYS A 249 13.14 -47.05 8.79
N ARG A 250 12.29 -46.25 8.14
CA ARG A 250 12.67 -44.98 7.50
C ARG A 250 13.13 -43.92 8.50
N ASN A 251 13.75 -42.85 8.00
CA ASN A 251 14.32 -41.79 8.84
C ASN A 251 13.30 -41.13 9.80
N GLU A 252 13.43 -41.45 11.08
CA GLU A 252 12.57 -40.98 12.17
C GLU A 252 12.57 -39.45 12.31
N SER A 253 13.71 -38.78 12.12
CA SER A 253 13.80 -37.32 12.25
C SER A 253 12.97 -36.59 11.21
N ASN A 254 12.97 -37.08 9.97
CA ASN A 254 12.16 -36.51 8.90
C ASN A 254 10.67 -36.74 9.16
N TYR A 255 10.31 -37.89 9.76
CA TYR A 255 8.91 -38.18 10.08
C TYR A 255 8.43 -37.27 11.20
N ASN A 256 9.25 -37.02 12.22
CA ASN A 256 8.96 -36.09 13.29
C ASN A 256 8.69 -34.67 12.73
N ALA A 257 9.55 -34.17 11.84
CA ALA A 257 9.37 -32.85 11.23
C ALA A 257 8.07 -32.73 10.42
N PHE A 258 7.75 -33.77 9.64
CA PHE A 258 6.48 -33.88 8.93
C PHE A 258 5.29 -33.87 9.90
N TYR A 259 5.33 -34.71 10.94
CA TYR A 259 4.24 -34.88 11.88
C TYR A 259 3.97 -33.59 12.68
N VAL A 260 5.01 -32.88 13.11
CA VAL A 260 4.88 -31.56 13.78
C VAL A 260 4.17 -30.56 12.87
N SER A 261 4.53 -30.52 11.58
CA SER A 261 3.89 -29.63 10.62
C SER A 261 2.43 -30.00 10.39
N LEU A 262 2.14 -31.29 10.24
CA LEU A 262 0.77 -31.79 10.07
C LEU A 262 -0.10 -31.54 11.31
N ARG A 263 0.45 -31.69 12.51
CA ARG A 263 -0.21 -31.44 13.80
C ARG A 263 -0.67 -29.97 13.93
N SER A 264 0.06 -29.03 13.31
CA SER A 264 -0.29 -27.61 13.34
C SER A 264 -1.45 -27.22 12.43
N THR A 265 -1.77 -28.04 11.42
CA THR A 265 -2.75 -27.74 10.37
C THR A 265 -3.97 -28.68 10.37
N SER A 266 -3.83 -29.91 10.85
CA SER A 266 -4.89 -30.94 10.82
C SER A 266 -5.73 -30.98 12.10
N CYS A 267 -6.98 -31.42 11.98
CA CYS A 267 -7.81 -31.74 13.15
C CYS A 267 -7.30 -33.04 13.83
N SER A 268 -7.53 -33.17 15.13
CA SER A 268 -7.07 -34.28 15.98
C SER A 268 -7.64 -35.64 15.58
N ASP A 269 -8.89 -35.69 15.12
CA ASP A 269 -9.55 -36.89 14.59
C ASP A 269 -8.85 -37.42 13.33
N LYS A 270 -8.48 -36.53 12.40
CA LYS A 270 -7.72 -36.89 11.21
C LYS A 270 -6.31 -37.35 11.56
N LEU A 271 -5.66 -36.71 12.54
CA LEU A 271 -4.33 -37.10 13.03
C LEU A 271 -4.35 -38.48 13.72
N ALA A 272 -5.40 -38.78 14.48
CA ALA A 272 -5.59 -40.09 15.13
C ALA A 272 -5.67 -41.25 14.13
N SER A 273 -6.06 -40.97 12.88
CA SER A 273 -6.10 -41.97 11.80
C SER A 273 -4.72 -42.36 11.24
N ILE A 274 -3.64 -41.70 11.66
CA ILE A 274 -2.29 -41.90 11.15
C ILE A 274 -1.49 -42.72 12.18
N LYS A 275 -0.92 -43.85 11.74
CA LYS A 275 0.00 -44.64 12.57
C LYS A 275 1.22 -43.79 12.96
N LYS A 276 1.58 -43.79 14.25
CA LYS A 276 2.73 -43.02 14.79
C LYS A 276 3.91 -43.96 15.09
N PRO A 277 5.17 -43.51 14.93
CA PRO A 277 6.32 -44.24 15.44
C PRO A 277 6.37 -44.21 16.98
N PRO A 278 6.94 -45.24 17.64
CA PRO A 278 6.87 -45.42 19.10
C PRO A 278 7.42 -44.25 19.93
N LYS A 279 8.40 -43.49 19.42
CA LYS A 279 8.93 -42.32 20.14
C LYS A 279 8.00 -41.11 20.06
N ILE A 280 7.29 -40.88 18.95
CA ILE A 280 6.27 -39.82 18.88
C ILE A 280 5.12 -40.16 19.83
N GLU A 281 4.72 -41.43 19.87
CA GLU A 281 3.68 -41.91 20.78
C GLU A 281 4.09 -41.70 22.26
N LYS A 282 5.36 -41.93 22.60
CA LYS A 282 5.93 -41.57 23.92
C LYS A 282 6.01 -40.06 24.16
N LEU A 283 6.35 -39.26 23.14
CA LEU A 283 6.38 -37.80 23.22
C LEU A 283 4.99 -37.24 23.50
N ASP A 284 3.96 -37.67 22.75
CA ASP A 284 2.55 -37.30 22.96
C ASP A 284 2.08 -37.66 24.38
N ASN A 285 2.46 -38.85 24.88
CA ASN A 285 2.15 -39.29 26.23
C ASN A 285 2.89 -38.50 27.33
N SER A 286 4.12 -38.04 27.07
CA SER A 286 4.91 -37.22 28.00
C SER A 286 4.52 -35.73 27.96
N SER A 287 4.09 -35.21 26.82
CA SER A 287 3.54 -33.86 26.67
C SER A 287 2.14 -33.78 27.29
N ASN A 288 1.33 -34.83 27.24
CA ASN A 288 0.02 -34.84 27.91
C ASN A 288 0.09 -34.84 29.45
N GLN A 289 1.22 -35.22 30.05
CA GLN A 289 1.44 -35.16 31.51
C GLN A 289 2.24 -33.94 31.99
N SER A 290 2.89 -33.18 31.10
CA SER A 290 3.69 -31.99 31.47
C SER A 290 3.19 -30.67 30.86
N ALA A 291 2.43 -30.69 29.76
CA ALA A 291 1.89 -29.49 29.12
C ALA A 291 0.61 -28.95 29.78
N SER A 292 -0.02 -29.72 30.68
CA SER A 292 -1.16 -29.25 31.48
C SER A 292 -0.77 -28.22 32.55
N THR A 293 0.52 -27.91 32.71
CA THR A 293 1.00 -26.89 33.66
C THR A 293 2.13 -26.04 33.05
N ASN A 294 1.77 -24.84 32.57
CA ASN A 294 2.62 -23.67 32.33
C ASN A 294 3.38 -23.58 30.97
N SER A 295 2.66 -23.21 29.90
CA SER A 295 3.20 -22.84 28.57
C SER A 295 4.32 -21.77 28.58
N ALA A 296 4.31 -20.87 29.57
CA ALA A 296 5.35 -19.87 29.77
C ALA A 296 6.72 -20.49 30.13
N ALA A 297 6.73 -21.58 30.90
CA ALA A 297 7.95 -22.30 31.25
C ALA A 297 8.51 -23.07 30.03
N ALA A 298 7.63 -23.69 29.24
CA ALA A 298 8.01 -24.34 27.98
C ALA A 298 8.62 -23.34 26.99
N THR A 299 7.98 -22.17 26.83
CA THR A 299 8.48 -21.06 26.00
C THR A 299 9.87 -20.58 26.45
N LYS A 300 10.06 -20.37 27.77
CA LYS A 300 11.36 -19.97 28.31
C LYS A 300 12.44 -21.04 28.08
N ASN A 301 12.09 -22.32 28.26
CA ASN A 301 13.01 -23.44 27.99
C ASN A 301 13.39 -23.53 26.51
N ASN A 302 12.44 -23.30 25.59
CA ASN A 302 12.71 -23.24 24.15
C ASN A 302 13.66 -22.09 23.80
N ILE A 303 13.41 -20.88 24.32
CA ILE A 303 14.28 -19.70 24.13
C ILE A 303 15.70 -20.02 24.58
N GLU A 304 15.88 -20.57 25.78
CA GLU A 304 17.21 -20.91 26.29
C GLU A 304 17.87 -22.03 25.48
N SER A 305 17.10 -23.05 25.06
CA SER A 305 17.60 -24.11 24.18
C SER A 305 18.08 -23.56 22.84
N TRP A 306 17.35 -22.64 22.23
CA TRP A 306 17.72 -22.06 20.94
C TRP A 306 18.87 -21.07 21.07
N LYS A 307 18.94 -20.29 22.15
CA LYS A 307 20.13 -19.47 22.46
C LYS A 307 21.38 -20.33 22.61
N GLN A 308 21.28 -21.47 23.31
CA GLN A 308 22.39 -22.42 23.42
C GLN A 308 22.81 -22.95 22.05
N LYS A 309 21.85 -23.25 21.16
CA LYS A 309 22.16 -23.65 19.78
C LYS A 309 22.82 -22.51 19.00
N VAL A 310 22.31 -21.27 19.07
CA VAL A 310 22.95 -20.10 18.45
C VAL A 310 24.40 -19.98 18.92
N GLN A 311 24.65 -20.04 20.23
CA GLN A 311 26.00 -19.97 20.78
C GLN A 311 26.88 -21.15 20.35
N GLN A 312 26.31 -22.36 20.27
CA GLN A 312 27.00 -23.53 19.75
C GLN A 312 27.43 -23.32 18.29
N TYR A 313 26.53 -22.91 17.40
CA TYR A 313 26.87 -22.66 15.99
C TYR A 313 27.84 -21.48 15.84
N ARG A 314 27.71 -20.44 16.66
CA ARG A 314 28.62 -19.29 16.71
C ARG A 314 30.04 -19.71 17.09
N THR A 315 30.19 -20.51 18.16
CA THR A 315 31.49 -21.04 18.60
C THR A 315 32.10 -22.02 17.61
N GLN A 316 31.29 -22.66 16.76
CA GLN A 316 31.73 -23.52 15.66
C GLN A 316 31.93 -22.76 14.34
N GLU A 317 31.61 -21.46 14.30
CA GLU A 317 31.65 -20.58 13.12
C GLU A 317 30.81 -21.10 11.93
N LEU A 318 29.69 -21.73 12.24
CA LEU A 318 28.77 -22.30 11.27
C LEU A 318 27.61 -21.32 11.01
N LEU A 319 27.85 -20.39 10.09
CA LEU A 319 26.99 -19.23 9.82
C LEU A 319 25.55 -19.64 9.47
N ARG A 320 25.39 -20.71 8.68
CA ARG A 320 24.07 -21.19 8.24
C ARG A 320 23.21 -21.65 9.41
N GLY A 321 23.81 -22.39 10.35
CA GLY A 321 23.12 -22.88 11.55
C GLY A 321 22.80 -21.74 12.51
N GLU A 322 23.76 -20.84 12.73
CA GLU A 322 23.58 -19.67 13.58
C GLU A 322 22.42 -18.79 13.09
N ALA A 323 22.43 -18.39 11.82
CA ALA A 323 21.38 -17.57 11.22
C ALA A 323 20.00 -18.25 11.29
N GLY A 324 19.94 -19.56 11.04
CA GLY A 324 18.68 -20.32 11.12
C GLY A 324 18.09 -20.35 12.52
N PHE A 325 18.90 -20.52 13.58
CA PHE A 325 18.40 -20.50 14.95
C PHE A 325 18.07 -19.10 15.46
N LEU A 326 18.75 -18.06 14.95
CA LEU A 326 18.38 -16.66 15.20
C LEU A 326 17.01 -16.32 14.60
N GLU A 327 16.72 -16.77 13.38
CA GLU A 327 15.40 -16.60 12.75
C GLU A 327 14.29 -17.32 13.52
N LEU A 328 14.55 -18.55 13.98
CA LEU A 328 13.59 -19.28 14.82
C LEU A 328 13.31 -18.51 16.12
N LEU A 329 14.35 -18.05 16.83
CA LEU A 329 14.21 -17.22 18.04
C LEU A 329 13.36 -15.97 17.79
N GLY A 330 13.57 -15.30 16.66
CA GLY A 330 12.80 -14.12 16.28
C GLY A 330 11.32 -14.43 16.06
N GLY A 331 11.01 -15.45 15.25
CA GLY A 331 9.66 -15.70 14.75
C GLY A 331 8.77 -16.53 15.66
N LEU A 332 9.27 -17.66 16.16
CA LEU A 332 8.46 -18.61 16.92
C LEU A 332 8.42 -18.32 18.42
N GLU A 333 9.39 -17.56 18.93
CA GLU A 333 9.45 -17.23 20.36
C GLU A 333 9.27 -15.74 20.61
N TYR A 334 10.22 -14.87 20.24
CA TYR A 334 10.16 -13.45 20.62
C TYR A 334 8.96 -12.73 20.02
N LYS A 335 8.68 -12.91 18.72
CA LYS A 335 7.48 -12.34 18.09
C LYS A 335 6.19 -12.88 18.73
N ARG A 336 6.12 -14.19 19.02
CA ARG A 336 4.94 -14.80 19.65
C ARG A 336 4.63 -14.16 21.01
N ILE A 337 5.65 -13.98 21.85
CA ILE A 337 5.51 -13.37 23.18
C ILE A 337 5.54 -11.83 23.18
N GLY A 338 5.46 -11.18 22.01
CA GLY A 338 5.43 -9.72 21.91
C GLY A 338 6.76 -9.02 22.22
N GLU A 339 7.88 -9.73 22.28
CA GLU A 339 9.22 -9.19 22.50
C GLU A 339 9.81 -8.67 21.17
N TYR A 340 9.11 -7.75 20.52
CA TYR A 340 9.41 -7.30 19.16
C TYR A 340 10.77 -6.64 18.99
N LYS A 341 11.27 -5.94 20.03
CA LYS A 341 12.63 -5.39 20.01
C LYS A 341 13.68 -6.50 19.92
N LYS A 342 13.56 -7.54 20.74
CA LYS A 342 14.46 -8.71 20.71
C LYS A 342 14.32 -9.48 19.40
N ALA A 343 13.09 -9.63 18.88
CA ALA A 343 12.86 -10.25 17.59
C ALA A 343 13.58 -9.51 16.46
N LEU A 344 13.49 -8.17 16.44
CA LEU A 344 14.19 -7.34 15.47
C LEU A 344 15.72 -7.47 15.58
N GLU A 345 16.27 -7.46 16.80
CA GLU A 345 17.71 -7.63 17.05
C GLU A 345 18.24 -8.96 16.51
N VAL A 346 17.54 -10.08 16.76
CA VAL A 346 18.00 -11.39 16.27
C VAL A 346 17.80 -11.54 14.77
N TYR A 347 16.75 -10.94 14.19
CA TYR A 347 16.60 -10.91 12.74
C TYR A 347 17.66 -10.06 12.05
N GLN A 348 18.07 -8.93 12.63
CA GLN A 348 19.19 -8.13 12.12
C GLN A 348 20.50 -8.91 12.15
N GLN A 349 20.80 -9.61 13.25
CA GLN A 349 21.96 -10.51 13.31
C GLN A 349 21.88 -11.62 12.25
N ALA A 350 20.71 -12.23 12.07
CA ALA A 350 20.51 -13.24 11.02
C ALA A 350 20.74 -12.65 9.62
N LEU A 351 20.23 -11.44 9.35
CA LEU A 351 20.37 -10.76 8.06
C LEU A 351 21.84 -10.49 7.72
N GLU A 352 22.62 -9.97 8.68
CA GLU A 352 24.07 -9.75 8.49
C GLU A 352 24.77 -11.06 8.10
N LEU A 353 24.45 -12.15 8.79
CA LEU A 353 24.97 -13.48 8.45
C LEU A 353 24.50 -13.93 7.05
N ARG A 354 23.22 -13.75 6.69
CA ARG A 354 22.69 -14.10 5.36
C ARG A 354 23.42 -13.36 4.24
N GLN A 355 23.72 -12.08 4.45
CA GLN A 355 24.45 -11.24 3.51
C GLN A 355 25.90 -11.70 3.34
N ILE A 356 26.60 -12.00 4.45
CA ILE A 356 27.97 -12.56 4.40
C ILE A 356 28.00 -13.89 3.65
N MET A 357 26.99 -14.73 3.86
CA MET A 357 26.86 -16.02 3.18
C MET A 357 26.60 -15.90 1.68
N GLY A 358 26.07 -14.77 1.20
CA GLY A 358 25.64 -14.58 -0.20
C GLY A 358 24.36 -15.35 -0.55
N GLY A 359 23.57 -15.75 0.45
CA GLY A 359 22.37 -16.58 0.28
C GLY A 359 21.11 -15.77 0.00
N LYS A 360 20.90 -15.37 -1.25
CA LYS A 360 19.79 -14.48 -1.67
C LYS A 360 18.38 -14.91 -1.26
N PRO A 361 17.98 -16.21 -1.35
CA PRO A 361 16.62 -16.61 -0.98
C PRO A 361 16.31 -16.36 0.50
N ARG A 362 17.26 -16.70 1.38
CA ARG A 362 17.09 -16.54 2.84
C ARG A 362 17.25 -15.09 3.27
N GLU A 363 18.13 -14.33 2.63
CA GLU A 363 18.25 -12.88 2.83
C GLU A 363 16.88 -12.19 2.67
N ALA A 364 16.17 -12.48 1.58
CA ALA A 364 14.86 -11.90 1.33
C ALA A 364 13.80 -12.33 2.36
N GLU A 365 13.81 -13.58 2.80
CA GLU A 365 12.91 -14.08 3.86
C GLU A 365 13.15 -13.34 5.19
N THR A 366 14.42 -13.14 5.59
CA THR A 366 14.76 -12.37 6.80
C THR A 366 14.29 -10.92 6.69
N LEU A 367 14.45 -10.28 5.52
CA LEU A 367 13.95 -8.91 5.27
C LEU A 367 12.43 -8.82 5.44
N THR A 368 11.67 -9.77 4.90
CA THR A 368 10.20 -9.81 5.07
C THR A 368 9.81 -9.92 6.56
N ASN A 369 10.52 -10.74 7.34
CA ASN A 369 10.29 -10.86 8.78
C ASN A 369 10.63 -9.58 9.56
N ILE A 370 11.70 -8.88 9.18
CA ILE A 370 12.05 -7.57 9.75
C ILE A 370 10.93 -6.56 9.48
N ALA A 371 10.43 -6.52 8.25
CA ALA A 371 9.39 -5.57 7.87
C ALA A 371 8.06 -5.75 8.62
N ASP A 372 7.63 -6.99 8.90
CA ASP A 372 6.44 -7.24 9.74
C ASP A 372 6.62 -6.65 11.15
N ILE A 373 7.82 -6.74 11.73
CA ILE A 373 8.11 -6.13 13.03
C ILE A 373 8.14 -4.60 12.97
N LEU A 374 8.76 -4.04 11.93
CA LEU A 374 8.80 -2.59 11.71
C LEU A 374 7.38 -2.02 11.55
N ASN A 375 6.51 -2.71 10.81
CA ASN A 375 5.10 -2.33 10.67
C ASN A 375 4.37 -2.25 12.02
N ARG A 376 4.57 -3.24 12.90
CA ARG A 376 4.01 -3.29 14.26
C ARG A 376 4.54 -2.17 15.15
N GLN A 377 5.78 -1.74 14.95
CA GLN A 377 6.38 -0.63 15.69
C GLN A 377 5.93 0.76 15.20
N GLY A 378 5.13 0.82 14.14
CA GLY A 378 4.68 2.08 13.52
C GLY A 378 5.64 2.64 12.48
N LYS A 379 6.76 1.95 12.20
CA LYS A 379 7.79 2.34 11.23
C LYS A 379 7.38 1.94 9.80
N LYS A 380 6.28 2.53 9.32
CA LYS A 380 5.57 2.09 8.12
C LYS A 380 6.40 2.22 6.84
N GLN A 381 7.08 3.35 6.65
CA GLN A 381 7.89 3.58 5.45
C GLN A 381 9.14 2.70 5.42
N GLU A 382 9.79 2.50 6.56
CA GLU A 382 10.94 1.59 6.67
C GLU A 382 10.53 0.15 6.28
N ALA A 383 9.37 -0.31 6.75
CA ALA A 383 8.81 -1.60 6.36
C ALA A 383 8.57 -1.72 4.84
N ILE A 384 7.96 -0.70 4.21
CA ILE A 384 7.74 -0.68 2.74
C ILE A 384 9.07 -0.80 2.00
N ASN A 385 10.09 -0.03 2.40
CA ASN A 385 11.40 -0.04 1.74
C ASN A 385 12.06 -1.42 1.83
N VAL A 386 12.03 -2.04 3.02
CA VAL A 386 12.61 -3.38 3.26
C VAL A 386 11.86 -4.45 2.47
N LEU A 387 10.53 -4.36 2.35
CA LEU A 387 9.72 -5.30 1.55
C LEU A 387 10.01 -5.18 0.05
N ASN A 388 10.18 -3.96 -0.46
CA ASN A 388 10.57 -3.74 -1.85
C ASN A 388 11.95 -4.34 -2.15
N GLN A 389 12.92 -4.17 -1.23
CA GLN A 389 14.23 -4.83 -1.35
C GLN A 389 14.10 -6.36 -1.40
N ALA A 390 13.26 -6.95 -0.53
CA ALA A 390 13.01 -8.38 -0.53
C ALA A 390 12.37 -8.86 -1.85
N LEU A 391 11.36 -8.14 -2.36
CA LEU A 391 10.70 -8.42 -3.63
C LEU A 391 11.67 -8.35 -4.81
N ASP A 392 12.55 -7.36 -4.85
CA ASP A 392 13.53 -7.22 -5.93
C ASP A 392 14.51 -8.41 -5.97
N ILE A 393 15.02 -8.83 -4.80
CA ILE A 393 15.85 -10.04 -4.70
C ILE A 393 15.06 -11.24 -5.21
N GLN A 394 13.84 -11.44 -4.72
CA GLN A 394 13.02 -12.60 -5.07
C GLN A 394 12.62 -12.63 -6.56
N ARG A 395 12.41 -11.47 -7.19
CA ARG A 395 12.18 -11.33 -8.64
C ARG A 395 13.42 -11.77 -9.43
N GLN A 396 14.61 -11.33 -9.03
CA GLN A 396 15.86 -11.70 -9.70
C GLN A 396 16.12 -13.22 -9.67
N ILE A 397 15.86 -13.87 -8.54
CA ILE A 397 16.04 -15.33 -8.39
C ILE A 397 14.81 -16.15 -8.80
N LYS A 398 13.75 -15.51 -9.32
CA LYS A 398 12.47 -16.14 -9.73
C LYS A 398 11.78 -16.96 -8.62
N ALA A 399 11.95 -16.60 -7.34
CA ALA A 399 11.39 -17.32 -6.19
C ALA A 399 9.92 -16.96 -5.93
N ARG A 400 9.01 -17.40 -6.81
CA ARG A 400 7.57 -17.05 -6.77
C ARG A 400 6.88 -17.29 -5.41
N PRO A 401 7.11 -18.41 -4.69
CA PRO A 401 6.47 -18.63 -3.39
C PRO A 401 6.83 -17.58 -2.33
N ALA A 402 8.11 -17.18 -2.26
CA ALA A 402 8.57 -16.16 -1.32
C ALA A 402 8.05 -14.75 -1.68
N GLN A 403 7.87 -14.47 -2.97
CA GLN A 403 7.22 -13.24 -3.44
C GLN A 403 5.80 -13.12 -2.89
N ALA A 404 5.01 -14.20 -2.93
CA ALA A 404 3.64 -14.18 -2.42
C ALA A 404 3.58 -13.79 -0.93
N ASP A 405 4.43 -14.36 -0.07
CA ASP A 405 4.47 -14.04 1.37
C ASP A 405 4.88 -12.59 1.65
N THR A 406 5.82 -12.08 0.84
CA THR A 406 6.30 -10.69 0.92
C THR A 406 5.21 -9.71 0.49
N LEU A 407 4.49 -10.02 -0.59
CA LEU A 407 3.31 -9.25 -1.02
C LEU A 407 2.22 -9.24 0.06
N LEU A 408 1.93 -10.37 0.72
CA LEU A 408 0.97 -10.40 1.83
C LEU A 408 1.38 -9.46 2.98
N THR A 409 2.67 -9.35 3.27
CA THR A 409 3.17 -8.46 4.32
C THR A 409 3.13 -6.99 3.88
N LEU A 410 3.40 -6.70 2.60
CA LEU A 410 3.24 -5.34 2.06
C LEU A 410 1.78 -4.88 2.08
N GLY A 411 0.85 -5.77 1.71
CA GLY A 411 -0.58 -5.50 1.82
C GLY A 411 -1.03 -5.21 3.26
N ASP A 412 -0.40 -5.82 4.27
CA ASP A 412 -0.65 -5.55 5.69
C ASP A 412 -0.21 -4.13 6.09
N VAL A 413 0.92 -3.66 5.55
CA VAL A 413 1.39 -2.29 5.80
C VAL A 413 0.40 -1.29 5.22
N TYR A 414 -0.01 -1.47 3.97
CA TYR A 414 -1.01 -0.60 3.32
C TYR A 414 -2.37 -0.62 4.04
N LEU A 415 -2.84 -1.80 4.47
CA LEU A 415 -4.07 -1.91 5.27
C LEU A 415 -3.96 -1.12 6.58
N SER A 416 -2.80 -1.15 7.25
CA SER A 416 -2.57 -0.40 8.49
C SER A 416 -2.50 1.12 8.29
N LEU A 417 -2.20 1.56 7.07
CA LEU A 417 -2.24 2.96 6.64
C LEU A 417 -3.62 3.38 6.12
N GLY A 418 -4.62 2.49 6.10
CA GLY A 418 -5.92 2.79 5.49
C GLY A 418 -5.90 2.90 3.96
N ALA A 419 -4.78 2.55 3.33
CA ALA A 419 -4.59 2.53 1.88
C ALA A 419 -5.24 1.26 1.29
N TYR A 420 -6.57 1.21 1.34
CA TYR A 420 -7.35 0.04 0.97
C TYR A 420 -7.18 -0.38 -0.51
N PRO A 421 -7.16 0.54 -1.50
CA PRO A 421 -6.92 0.17 -2.89
C PRO A 421 -5.54 -0.47 -3.12
N GLU A 422 -4.49 0.13 -2.57
CA GLU A 422 -3.11 -0.38 -2.66
C GLU A 422 -2.97 -1.75 -1.97
N SER A 423 -3.62 -1.90 -0.81
CA SER A 423 -3.70 -3.18 -0.10
C SER A 423 -4.39 -4.26 -0.94
N LEU A 424 -5.53 -3.95 -1.57
CA LEU A 424 -6.25 -4.86 -2.45
C LEU A 424 -5.41 -5.25 -3.68
N ASN A 425 -4.72 -4.30 -4.32
CA ASN A 425 -3.88 -4.59 -5.47
C ASN A 425 -2.79 -5.62 -5.11
N VAL A 426 -2.03 -5.35 -4.05
CA VAL A 426 -0.95 -6.24 -3.62
C VAL A 426 -1.47 -7.61 -3.15
N TYR A 427 -2.60 -7.66 -2.45
CA TYR A 427 -3.20 -8.95 -2.09
C TYR A 427 -3.72 -9.73 -3.31
N ASN A 428 -4.23 -9.07 -4.34
CA ASN A 428 -4.62 -9.72 -5.58
C ASN A 428 -3.41 -10.26 -6.34
N GLN A 429 -2.27 -9.56 -6.33
CA GLN A 429 -1.00 -10.08 -6.86
C GLN A 429 -0.55 -11.34 -6.10
N ALA A 430 -0.62 -11.32 -4.77
CA ALA A 430 -0.30 -12.49 -3.94
C ALA A 430 -1.26 -13.66 -4.21
N LEU A 431 -2.56 -13.39 -4.37
CA LEU A 431 -3.58 -14.38 -4.71
C LEU A 431 -3.32 -15.02 -6.07
N SER A 432 -3.05 -14.21 -7.09
CA SER A 432 -2.71 -14.67 -8.45
C SER A 432 -1.47 -15.55 -8.42
N THR A 433 -0.39 -15.08 -7.76
CA THR A 433 0.85 -15.84 -7.60
C THR A 433 0.60 -17.18 -6.90
N SER A 434 -0.20 -17.18 -5.83
CA SER A 434 -0.54 -18.37 -5.05
C SER A 434 -1.32 -19.41 -5.88
N LYS A 435 -2.25 -18.95 -6.73
CA LYS A 435 -2.98 -19.81 -7.67
C LYS A 435 -2.06 -20.43 -8.72
N ILE A 436 -1.14 -19.64 -9.30
CA ILE A 436 -0.17 -20.09 -10.30
C ILE A 436 0.75 -21.19 -9.73
N ILE A 437 1.28 -20.98 -8.53
CA ILE A 437 2.14 -22.00 -7.87
C ILE A 437 1.33 -23.16 -7.26
N GLY A 438 0.00 -23.06 -7.26
CA GLY A 438 -0.90 -24.09 -6.74
C GLY A 438 -0.81 -24.30 -5.22
N ASN A 439 -0.49 -23.24 -4.46
CA ASN A 439 -0.42 -23.27 -2.99
C ASN A 439 -1.75 -22.78 -2.38
N ARG A 440 -2.53 -23.72 -1.85
CA ARG A 440 -3.86 -23.47 -1.28
C ARG A 440 -3.81 -22.72 0.04
N SER A 441 -2.78 -22.93 0.86
CA SER A 441 -2.61 -22.21 2.13
C SER A 441 -2.46 -20.70 1.90
N ARG A 442 -1.60 -20.30 0.94
CA ARG A 442 -1.39 -18.89 0.59
C ARG A 442 -2.58 -18.28 -0.14
N GLU A 443 -3.28 -19.06 -0.97
CA GLU A 443 -4.55 -18.64 -1.59
C GLU A 443 -5.60 -18.29 -0.52
N ILE A 444 -5.76 -19.14 0.51
CA ILE A 444 -6.64 -18.90 1.65
C ILE A 444 -6.25 -17.60 2.38
N ASP A 445 -4.96 -17.42 2.67
CA ASP A 445 -4.48 -16.24 3.39
C ASP A 445 -4.69 -14.94 2.61
N ALA A 446 -4.44 -14.95 1.29
CA ALA A 446 -4.69 -13.82 0.42
C ALA A 446 -6.19 -13.45 0.38
N LEU A 447 -7.07 -14.43 0.18
CA LEU A 447 -8.52 -14.23 0.18
C LEU A 447 -9.02 -13.69 1.53
N ARG A 448 -8.53 -14.24 2.64
CA ARG A 448 -8.89 -13.77 3.98
C ARG A 448 -8.49 -12.31 4.17
N ARG A 449 -7.28 -11.94 3.75
CA ARG A 449 -6.78 -10.56 3.88
C ARG A 449 -7.53 -9.57 2.99
N ILE A 450 -7.92 -9.97 1.77
CA ILE A 450 -8.85 -9.19 0.94
C ILE A 450 -10.19 -8.98 1.68
N GLY A 451 -10.72 -10.03 2.31
CA GLY A 451 -11.90 -9.93 3.17
C GLY A 451 -11.70 -8.95 4.34
N ASP A 452 -10.52 -8.92 4.95
CA ASP A 452 -10.18 -7.96 6.01
C ASP A 452 -10.18 -6.51 5.51
N VAL A 453 -9.72 -6.25 4.28
CA VAL A 453 -9.80 -4.92 3.67
C VAL A 453 -11.26 -4.48 3.53
N TYR A 454 -12.11 -5.30 2.91
CA TYR A 454 -13.54 -4.98 2.75
C TYR A 454 -14.27 -4.81 4.08
N ARG A 455 -13.89 -5.57 5.12
CA ARG A 455 -14.46 -5.39 6.46
C ARG A 455 -14.03 -4.07 7.09
N LYS A 456 -12.78 -3.65 6.89
CA LYS A 456 -12.23 -2.38 7.37
C LYS A 456 -12.80 -1.17 6.62
N SER A 457 -13.11 -1.32 5.33
CA SER A 457 -13.88 -0.35 4.53
C SER A 457 -15.39 -0.41 4.78
N GLN A 458 -15.84 -1.22 5.75
CA GLN A 458 -17.25 -1.39 6.16
C GLN A 458 -18.18 -1.98 5.07
N THR A 459 -17.61 -2.69 4.10
CA THR A 459 -18.34 -3.37 3.03
C THR A 459 -18.51 -4.87 3.33
N TYR A 460 -19.28 -5.15 4.38
CA TYR A 460 -19.40 -6.48 4.99
C TYR A 460 -19.88 -7.62 4.07
N PRO A 461 -20.78 -7.40 3.09
CA PRO A 461 -21.18 -8.47 2.16
C PRO A 461 -20.05 -8.95 1.26
N GLN A 462 -19.22 -8.03 0.76
CA GLN A 462 -18.04 -8.36 -0.05
C GLN A 462 -17.01 -9.11 0.80
N ALA A 463 -16.75 -8.63 2.03
CA ALA A 463 -15.87 -9.32 2.98
C ALA A 463 -16.32 -10.77 3.22
N LEU A 464 -17.62 -10.98 3.46
CA LEU A 464 -18.20 -12.31 3.68
C LEU A 464 -17.98 -13.25 2.48
N SER A 465 -18.15 -12.75 1.25
CA SER A 465 -17.92 -13.53 0.03
C SER A 465 -16.48 -14.06 -0.05
N TYR A 466 -15.48 -13.21 0.20
CA TYR A 466 -14.07 -13.63 0.20
C TYR A 466 -13.74 -14.61 1.32
N TYR A 467 -14.26 -14.38 2.54
CA TYR A 467 -14.08 -15.33 3.64
C TYR A 467 -14.72 -16.70 3.35
N GLN A 468 -15.89 -16.73 2.69
CA GLN A 468 -16.57 -17.97 2.31
C GLN A 468 -15.82 -18.74 1.22
N GLN A 469 -15.25 -18.04 0.23
CA GLN A 469 -14.38 -18.65 -0.78
C GLN A 469 -13.17 -19.32 -0.12
N ALA A 470 -12.47 -18.60 0.77
CA ALA A 470 -11.36 -19.15 1.54
C ALA A 470 -11.79 -20.34 2.42
N LEU A 471 -12.96 -20.25 3.06
CA LEU A 471 -13.50 -21.32 3.92
C LEU A 471 -13.78 -22.59 3.12
N SER A 472 -14.33 -22.46 1.91
CA SER A 472 -14.56 -23.59 1.01
C SER A 472 -13.26 -24.30 0.65
N ILE A 473 -12.20 -23.55 0.33
CA ILE A 473 -10.88 -24.13 0.04
C ILE A 473 -10.34 -24.85 1.28
N SER A 474 -10.38 -24.21 2.45
CA SER A 474 -9.87 -24.78 3.71
C SER A 474 -10.57 -26.09 4.10
N LYS A 475 -11.89 -26.16 3.91
CA LYS A 475 -12.68 -27.38 4.11
C LYS A 475 -12.28 -28.50 3.16
N ASN A 476 -12.19 -28.17 1.86
CA ASN A 476 -11.84 -29.13 0.81
C ASN A 476 -10.39 -29.65 0.93
N THR A 477 -9.49 -28.87 1.53
CA THR A 477 -8.11 -29.32 1.75
C THR A 477 -7.87 -29.94 3.12
N GLY A 478 -8.82 -29.82 4.05
CA GLY A 478 -8.72 -30.36 5.41
C GLY A 478 -7.83 -29.57 6.36
N ASN A 479 -7.61 -28.27 6.11
CA ASN A 479 -6.83 -27.41 7.00
C ASN A 479 -7.71 -26.86 8.14
N CYS A 480 -7.68 -27.54 9.29
CA CYS A 480 -8.49 -27.25 10.47
C CYS A 480 -8.18 -25.90 11.11
N ASN A 481 -6.89 -25.55 11.16
CA ASN A 481 -6.42 -24.30 11.76
C ASN A 481 -6.89 -23.08 10.95
N GLN A 482 -6.72 -23.14 9.63
CA GLN A 482 -7.21 -22.09 8.73
C GLN A 482 -8.75 -22.04 8.73
N GLU A 483 -9.43 -23.18 8.78
CA GLU A 483 -10.89 -23.24 8.84
C GLU A 483 -11.43 -22.52 10.10
N SER A 484 -10.87 -22.83 11.27
CA SER A 484 -11.24 -22.16 12.52
C SER A 484 -10.96 -20.65 12.46
N THR A 485 -9.79 -20.25 11.93
CA THR A 485 -9.41 -18.84 11.76
C THR A 485 -10.39 -18.08 10.84
N LEU A 486 -10.82 -18.70 9.75
CA LEU A 486 -11.78 -18.14 8.81
C LEU A 486 -13.17 -18.00 9.42
N LEU A 487 -13.61 -18.99 10.18
CA LEU A 487 -14.87 -18.90 10.93
C LEU A 487 -14.83 -17.75 11.95
N SER A 488 -13.73 -17.57 12.68
CA SER A 488 -13.55 -16.39 13.55
C SER A 488 -13.58 -15.07 12.77
N SER A 489 -13.05 -15.04 11.54
CA SER A 489 -13.08 -13.86 10.66
C SER A 489 -14.51 -13.56 10.18
N ILE A 490 -15.29 -14.58 9.84
CA ILE A 490 -16.72 -14.48 9.51
C ILE A 490 -17.52 -14.01 10.73
N THR A 491 -17.23 -14.53 11.92
CA THR A 491 -17.81 -14.07 13.19
C THR A 491 -17.55 -12.58 13.43
N GLN A 492 -16.31 -12.13 13.23
CA GLN A 492 -15.94 -10.72 13.33
C GLN A 492 -16.66 -9.84 12.29
N ASN A 493 -16.88 -10.36 11.08
CA ASN A 493 -17.62 -9.67 10.02
C ASN A 493 -19.10 -9.50 10.38
N HIS A 494 -19.78 -10.56 10.81
CA HIS A 494 -21.17 -10.48 11.25
C HIS A 494 -21.33 -9.58 12.48
N PHE A 495 -20.40 -9.61 13.43
CA PHE A 495 -20.41 -8.65 14.54
C PHE A 495 -20.32 -7.21 14.04
N ALA A 496 -19.40 -6.90 13.12
CA ALA A 496 -19.24 -5.56 12.56
C ALA A 496 -20.46 -5.11 11.74
N ALA A 497 -21.15 -6.05 11.07
CA ALA A 497 -22.40 -5.81 10.36
C ALA A 497 -23.63 -5.65 11.28
N GLY A 498 -23.51 -5.99 12.57
CA GLY A 498 -24.62 -5.99 13.53
C GLY A 498 -25.43 -7.30 13.59
N ASP A 499 -25.05 -8.32 12.84
CA ASP A 499 -25.70 -9.63 12.76
C ASP A 499 -25.26 -10.56 13.93
N TYR A 500 -25.59 -10.17 15.16
CA TYR A 500 -25.08 -10.84 16.37
C TYR A 500 -25.42 -12.34 16.45
N GLN A 501 -26.59 -12.76 15.95
CA GLN A 501 -26.97 -14.17 15.96
C GLN A 501 -26.06 -15.02 15.05
N GLN A 502 -25.74 -14.50 13.86
CA GLN A 502 -24.82 -15.19 12.96
C GLN A 502 -23.40 -15.17 13.49
N ALA A 503 -22.97 -14.07 14.12
CA ALA A 503 -21.68 -14.01 14.81
C ALA A 503 -21.53 -15.13 15.86
N ILE A 504 -22.56 -15.35 16.69
CA ILE A 504 -22.60 -16.44 17.68
C ILE A 504 -22.57 -17.82 17.00
N ASN A 505 -23.38 -18.02 15.96
CA ASN A 505 -23.47 -19.30 15.26
C ASN A 505 -22.12 -19.72 14.65
N PHE A 506 -21.48 -18.84 13.89
CA PHE A 506 -20.16 -19.11 13.31
C PHE A 506 -19.06 -19.16 14.38
N GLY A 507 -19.18 -18.39 15.46
CA GLY A 507 -18.21 -18.40 16.55
C GLY A 507 -18.24 -19.72 17.32
N ASN A 508 -19.42 -20.31 17.51
CA ASN A 508 -19.54 -21.65 18.11
C ASN A 508 -18.92 -22.74 17.22
N GLN A 509 -19.04 -22.62 15.90
CA GLN A 509 -18.33 -23.51 14.96
C GLN A 509 -16.81 -23.32 15.06
N ALA A 510 -16.33 -22.07 15.12
CA ALA A 510 -14.91 -21.77 15.31
C ALA A 510 -14.37 -22.37 16.62
N LEU A 511 -15.11 -22.24 17.73
CA LEU A 511 -14.77 -22.82 19.02
C LEU A 511 -14.73 -24.34 18.98
N ALA A 512 -15.74 -24.99 18.38
CA ALA A 512 -15.77 -26.44 18.24
C ALA A 512 -14.55 -26.97 17.48
N LEU A 513 -14.18 -26.32 16.36
CA LEU A 513 -12.99 -26.68 15.59
C LEU A 513 -11.69 -26.39 16.33
N SER A 514 -11.58 -25.23 17.00
CA SER A 514 -10.37 -24.89 17.76
C SER A 514 -10.06 -25.91 18.86
N ARG A 515 -11.10 -26.47 19.50
CA ARG A 515 -10.98 -27.52 20.52
C ARG A 515 -10.49 -28.86 19.96
N ASN A 516 -10.65 -29.07 18.66
CA ASN A 516 -10.17 -30.25 17.94
C ASN A 516 -8.71 -30.08 17.44
N LEU A 517 -8.02 -28.99 17.76
CA LEU A 517 -6.60 -28.85 17.45
C LEU A 517 -5.74 -29.53 18.52
N GLU A 518 -4.65 -30.18 18.11
CA GLU A 518 -3.72 -30.83 19.03
C GLU A 518 -2.69 -29.85 19.64
N ILE A 519 -2.42 -28.70 19.01
CA ILE A 519 -1.45 -27.71 19.54
C ILE A 519 -2.16 -26.75 20.49
N ASP A 520 -1.86 -26.86 21.78
CA ASP A 520 -2.49 -26.08 22.83
C ASP A 520 -2.32 -24.58 22.60
N GLU A 521 -1.16 -24.10 22.16
CA GLU A 521 -0.94 -22.67 21.89
C GLU A 521 -1.94 -22.12 20.85
N TYR A 522 -2.16 -22.85 19.76
CA TYR A 522 -3.09 -22.42 18.70
C TYR A 522 -4.55 -22.58 19.12
N LYS A 523 -4.87 -23.68 19.79
CA LYS A 523 -6.20 -23.90 20.39
C LYS A 523 -6.58 -22.77 21.33
N LEU A 524 -5.73 -22.48 22.33
CA LEU A 524 -5.96 -21.43 23.32
C LEU A 524 -6.06 -20.05 22.66
N ALA A 525 -5.19 -19.76 21.67
CA ALA A 525 -5.22 -18.49 20.93
C ALA A 525 -6.51 -18.29 20.13
N LEU A 526 -7.01 -19.33 19.45
CA LEU A 526 -8.24 -19.26 18.66
C LEU A 526 -9.50 -19.21 19.54
N GLU A 527 -9.51 -19.97 20.65
CA GLU A 527 -10.56 -19.87 21.66
C GLU A 527 -10.61 -18.45 22.25
N ALA A 528 -9.46 -17.89 22.63
CA ALA A 528 -9.36 -16.53 23.15
C ALA A 528 -9.87 -15.48 22.16
N ARG A 529 -9.48 -15.57 20.88
CA ARG A 529 -9.96 -14.65 19.83
C ARG A 529 -11.47 -14.71 19.65
N THR A 530 -12.06 -15.90 19.69
CA THR A 530 -13.50 -16.06 19.50
C THR A 530 -14.28 -15.56 20.72
N LEU A 531 -13.76 -15.82 21.94
CA LEU A 531 -14.35 -15.31 23.18
C LEU A 531 -14.26 -13.78 23.31
N ASP A 532 -13.20 -13.15 22.79
CA ASP A 532 -13.10 -11.68 22.69
C ASP A 532 -14.26 -11.10 21.84
N ILE A 533 -14.58 -11.75 20.72
CA ILE A 533 -15.71 -11.32 19.87
C ILE A 533 -17.04 -11.58 20.58
N PHE A 534 -17.19 -12.69 21.28
CA PHE A 534 -18.39 -12.97 22.07
C PHE A 534 -18.62 -11.96 23.18
N ALA A 535 -17.56 -11.55 23.90
CA ALA A 535 -17.65 -10.49 24.89
C ALA A 535 -18.20 -9.19 24.25
N LYS A 536 -17.68 -8.80 23.08
CA LYS A 536 -18.19 -7.64 22.33
C LYS A 536 -19.65 -7.79 21.89
N VAL A 537 -20.05 -8.97 21.41
CA VAL A 537 -21.45 -9.28 21.08
C VAL A 537 -22.34 -9.15 22.32
N GLU A 538 -21.89 -9.69 23.45
CA GLU A 538 -22.61 -9.66 24.73
C GLU A 538 -22.81 -8.22 25.23
N ILE A 539 -21.81 -7.34 25.06
CA ILE A 539 -21.95 -5.90 25.32
C ILE A 539 -23.07 -5.30 24.46
N LYS A 540 -23.09 -5.58 23.14
CA LYS A 540 -24.13 -5.06 22.25
C LYS A 540 -25.53 -5.60 22.56
N GLN A 541 -25.63 -6.78 23.17
CA GLN A 541 -26.88 -7.38 23.63
C GLN A 541 -27.31 -6.93 25.04
N GLY A 542 -26.49 -6.15 25.75
CA GLY A 542 -26.78 -5.72 27.13
C GLY A 542 -26.36 -6.73 28.22
N ASN A 543 -25.68 -7.82 27.86
CA ASN A 543 -25.28 -8.91 28.74
C ASN A 543 -23.91 -8.67 29.39
N TYR A 544 -23.75 -7.55 30.11
CA TYR A 544 -22.42 -7.07 30.52
C TYR A 544 -21.67 -7.99 31.51
N SER A 545 -22.36 -8.63 32.45
CA SER A 545 -21.74 -9.58 33.39
C SER A 545 -21.16 -10.79 32.66
N LYS A 546 -21.87 -11.29 31.65
CA LYS A 546 -21.42 -12.39 30.80
C LYS A 546 -20.22 -11.96 29.94
N SER A 547 -20.24 -10.73 29.42
CA SER A 547 -19.10 -10.15 28.72
C SER A 547 -17.85 -10.07 29.60
N LEU A 548 -17.98 -9.72 30.88
CA LEU A 548 -16.85 -9.74 31.81
C LEU A 548 -16.28 -11.14 31.98
N GLU A 549 -17.13 -12.16 32.13
CA GLU A 549 -16.68 -13.56 32.22
C GLU A 549 -15.97 -14.00 30.92
N SER A 550 -16.59 -13.75 29.77
CA SER A 550 -16.06 -14.08 28.44
C SER A 550 -14.71 -13.39 28.19
N SER A 551 -14.60 -12.09 28.47
CA SER A 551 -13.36 -11.31 28.27
C SER A 551 -12.25 -11.69 29.24
N GLN A 552 -12.56 -11.97 30.51
CA GLN A 552 -11.57 -12.47 31.48
C GLN A 552 -11.05 -13.85 31.09
N LYS A 553 -11.94 -14.73 30.61
CA LYS A 553 -11.54 -16.03 30.08
C LYS A 553 -10.67 -15.88 28.82
N ALA A 554 -11.07 -15.02 27.89
CA ALA A 554 -10.29 -14.71 26.69
C ALA A 554 -8.89 -14.18 27.04
N ARG A 555 -8.78 -13.28 28.02
CA ARG A 555 -7.52 -12.74 28.52
C ARG A 555 -6.63 -13.83 29.12
N LYS A 556 -7.20 -14.69 29.97
CA LYS A 556 -6.48 -15.83 30.58
C LYS A 556 -5.93 -16.77 29.50
N LEU A 557 -6.78 -17.19 28.56
CA LEU A 557 -6.38 -18.07 27.46
C LEU A 557 -5.36 -17.39 26.54
N GLY A 558 -5.50 -16.08 26.29
CA GLY A 558 -4.52 -15.30 25.53
C GLY A 558 -3.15 -15.30 26.20
N ARG A 559 -3.08 -15.10 27.52
CA ARG A 559 -1.84 -15.21 28.30
C ARG A 559 -1.25 -16.63 28.24
N GLU A 560 -2.09 -17.65 28.46
CA GLU A 560 -1.68 -19.06 28.46
C GLU A 560 -1.26 -19.54 27.06
N SER A 561 -1.78 -18.95 25.99
CA SER A 561 -1.34 -19.25 24.62
C SER A 561 0.06 -18.72 24.28
N GLY A 562 0.57 -17.77 25.07
CA GLY A 562 1.82 -17.05 24.82
C GLY A 562 1.68 -15.88 23.84
N PHE A 563 0.53 -15.69 23.18
CA PHE A 563 0.27 -14.58 22.26
C PHE A 563 -0.18 -13.31 23.00
N ARG A 564 0.78 -12.50 23.46
CA ARG A 564 0.50 -11.30 24.29
C ARG A 564 -0.39 -10.26 23.61
N GLU A 565 -0.38 -10.15 22.29
CA GLU A 565 -1.33 -9.28 21.57
C GLU A 565 -2.79 -9.68 21.80
N ILE A 566 -3.08 -10.99 21.91
CA ILE A 566 -4.43 -11.51 22.15
C ILE A 566 -4.85 -11.20 23.59
N GLU A 567 -3.94 -11.37 24.55
CA GLU A 567 -4.16 -10.95 25.95
C GLU A 567 -4.52 -9.46 26.02
N ALA A 568 -3.70 -8.60 25.42
CA ALA A 568 -3.92 -7.15 25.43
C ALA A 568 -5.23 -6.76 24.75
N ARG A 569 -5.63 -7.45 23.68
CA ARG A 569 -6.91 -7.19 23.00
C ARG A 569 -8.11 -7.56 23.86
N ALA A 570 -8.06 -8.69 24.57
CA ALA A 570 -9.13 -9.12 25.46
C ALA A 570 -9.38 -8.13 26.62
N ILE A 571 -8.32 -7.41 27.07
CA ILE A 571 -8.46 -6.35 28.07
C ILE A 571 -9.34 -5.19 27.56
N ALA A 572 -9.34 -4.89 26.26
CA ALA A 572 -10.25 -3.88 25.70
C ALA A 572 -11.72 -4.28 25.92
N ALA A 573 -12.09 -5.52 25.63
CA ALA A 573 -13.46 -6.00 25.85
C ALA A 573 -13.85 -5.95 27.34
N THR A 574 -12.91 -6.21 28.26
CA THR A 574 -13.14 -5.99 29.70
C THR A 574 -13.39 -4.51 30.01
N ALA A 575 -12.61 -3.60 29.44
CA ALA A 575 -12.78 -2.16 29.61
C ALA A 575 -14.12 -1.67 29.06
N GLU A 576 -14.50 -2.09 27.85
CA GLU A 576 -15.80 -1.79 27.24
C GLU A 576 -16.98 -2.33 28.06
N ALA A 577 -16.83 -3.51 28.68
CA ALA A 577 -17.86 -4.05 29.57
C ALA A 577 -18.00 -3.22 30.86
N TYR A 578 -16.90 -2.74 31.44
CA TYR A 578 -16.95 -1.81 32.57
C TYR A 578 -17.52 -0.43 32.19
N GLU A 579 -17.22 0.09 30.99
CA GLU A 579 -17.86 1.29 30.44
C GLU A 579 -19.38 1.10 30.38
N ALA A 580 -19.84 -0.02 29.82
CA ALA A 580 -21.27 -0.33 29.71
C ALA A 580 -21.97 -0.53 31.07
N LEU A 581 -21.24 -1.03 32.07
CA LEU A 581 -21.69 -1.12 33.47
C LEU A 581 -21.66 0.21 34.23
N LYS A 582 -21.27 1.31 33.58
CA LYS A 582 -21.09 2.64 34.19
C LYS A 582 -20.07 2.62 35.34
N GLN A 583 -18.99 1.84 35.19
CA GLN A 583 -17.86 1.76 36.12
C GLN A 583 -16.58 2.31 35.46
N PRO A 584 -16.51 3.64 35.26
CA PRO A 584 -15.48 4.26 34.43
C PRO A 584 -14.07 4.13 34.97
N GLU A 585 -13.89 4.18 36.29
CA GLU A 585 -12.57 4.04 36.92
C GLU A 585 -11.95 2.68 36.60
N LYS A 586 -12.75 1.60 36.65
CA LYS A 586 -12.31 0.26 36.29
C LYS A 586 -12.05 0.11 34.79
N ALA A 587 -12.85 0.77 33.95
CA ALA A 587 -12.64 0.80 32.51
C ALA A 587 -11.32 1.49 32.15
N ILE A 588 -11.04 2.65 32.76
CA ILE A 588 -9.77 3.39 32.60
C ILE A 588 -8.59 2.54 33.10
N GLN A 589 -8.71 1.91 34.27
CA GLN A 589 -7.67 1.03 34.80
C GLN A 589 -7.37 -0.15 33.85
N ALA A 590 -8.40 -0.75 33.25
CA ALA A 590 -8.23 -1.81 32.27
C ALA A 590 -7.50 -1.30 31.01
N TYR A 591 -7.88 -0.13 30.47
CA TYR A 591 -7.15 0.44 29.33
C TYR A 591 -5.71 0.87 29.67
N GLN A 592 -5.43 1.31 30.89
CA GLN A 592 -4.07 1.57 31.35
C GLN A 592 -3.22 0.29 31.42
N GLU A 593 -3.82 -0.82 31.87
CA GLU A 593 -3.17 -2.12 31.84
C GLU A 593 -2.87 -2.56 30.40
N GLN A 594 -3.83 -2.40 29.50
CA GLN A 594 -3.64 -2.67 28.07
C GLN A 594 -2.51 -1.81 27.49
N LEU A 595 -2.52 -0.50 27.78
CA LEU A 595 -1.51 0.44 27.31
C LEU A 595 -0.11 0.03 27.79
N ALA A 596 0.04 -0.40 29.04
CA ALA A 596 1.30 -0.88 29.57
C ALA A 596 1.81 -2.12 28.81
N LEU A 597 0.91 -3.04 28.42
CA LEU A 597 1.27 -4.19 27.58
C LEU A 597 1.71 -3.76 26.18
N TYR A 598 0.98 -2.83 25.53
CA TYR A 598 1.35 -2.32 24.21
C TYR A 598 2.67 -1.53 24.23
N ALA A 599 2.93 -0.76 25.29
CA ALA A 599 4.19 -0.07 25.48
C ALA A 599 5.37 -1.04 25.66
N GLN A 600 5.18 -2.13 26.42
CA GLN A 600 6.20 -3.19 26.55
C GLN A 600 6.51 -3.86 25.21
N MET A 601 5.50 -4.08 24.37
CA MET A 601 5.67 -4.66 23.03
C MET A 601 6.20 -3.63 22.00
N GLY A 602 6.10 -2.33 22.28
CA GLY A 602 6.47 -1.27 21.34
C GLY A 602 5.45 -1.04 20.22
N LEU A 603 4.18 -1.35 20.47
CA LEU A 603 3.08 -1.23 19.52
C LEU A 603 2.49 0.19 19.53
N SER A 604 3.01 1.09 18.70
CA SER A 604 2.71 2.53 18.74
C SER A 604 1.29 2.86 18.31
N THR A 605 0.80 2.26 17.22
CA THR A 605 -0.58 2.46 16.75
C THR A 605 -1.61 2.01 17.80
N GLU A 606 -1.37 0.88 18.44
CA GLU A 606 -2.22 0.35 19.51
C GLU A 606 -2.15 1.21 20.78
N GLN A 607 -1.00 1.78 21.12
CA GLN A 607 -0.87 2.74 22.23
C GLN A 607 -1.72 3.99 21.99
N ALA A 608 -1.67 4.57 20.79
CA ALA A 608 -2.49 5.73 20.44
C ALA A 608 -3.99 5.43 20.62
N GLN A 609 -4.43 4.24 20.21
CA GLN A 609 -5.81 3.80 20.39
C GLN A 609 -6.21 3.65 21.86
N SER A 610 -5.33 3.11 22.71
CA SER A 610 -5.58 3.03 24.15
C SER A 610 -5.69 4.42 24.78
N TYR A 611 -4.80 5.36 24.43
CA TYR A 611 -4.89 6.75 24.88
C TYR A 611 -6.20 7.42 24.45
N TYR A 612 -6.61 7.24 23.20
CA TYR A 612 -7.89 7.74 22.69
C TYR A 612 -9.08 7.17 23.47
N ASN A 613 -9.08 5.87 23.77
CA ASN A 613 -10.16 5.24 24.53
C ASN A 613 -10.22 5.76 25.98
N ILE A 614 -9.07 5.94 26.63
CA ILE A 614 -8.99 6.55 27.96
C ILE A 614 -9.51 7.98 27.93
N ALA A 615 -9.07 8.79 26.97
CA ALA A 615 -9.52 10.17 26.81
C ALA A 615 -11.04 10.25 26.63
N LYS A 616 -11.62 9.37 25.79
CA LYS A 616 -13.07 9.27 25.59
C LYS A 616 -13.81 9.00 26.89
N LEU A 617 -13.34 8.03 27.69
CA LEU A 617 -13.93 7.72 28.99
C LEU A 617 -13.80 8.88 29.97
N GLN A 618 -12.63 9.50 30.07
CA GLN A 618 -12.42 10.65 30.96
C GLN A 618 -13.35 11.82 30.58
N ARG A 619 -13.54 12.09 29.29
CA ARG A 619 -14.52 13.08 28.79
C ARG A 619 -15.93 12.75 29.27
N GLN A 620 -16.38 11.51 29.06
CA GLN A 620 -17.72 11.07 29.48
C GLN A 620 -17.95 11.20 31.00
N ASN A 621 -16.89 11.14 31.80
CA ASN A 621 -16.93 11.30 33.25
C ASN A 621 -16.53 12.71 33.71
N ASN A 622 -16.56 13.69 32.81
CA ASN A 622 -16.34 15.11 33.09
C ASN A 622 -14.92 15.46 33.59
N GLN A 623 -13.94 14.56 33.40
CA GLN A 623 -12.51 14.71 33.70
C GLN A 623 -11.80 15.33 32.48
N LEU A 624 -12.21 16.54 32.12
CA LEU A 624 -11.82 17.18 30.86
C LEU A 624 -10.32 17.53 30.76
N PRO A 625 -9.64 18.04 31.81
CA PRO A 625 -8.20 18.32 31.73
C PRO A 625 -7.34 17.06 31.52
N GLU A 626 -7.66 15.98 32.22
CA GLU A 626 -7.01 14.68 32.07
C GLU A 626 -7.27 14.11 30.67
N SER A 627 -8.53 14.17 30.22
CA SER A 627 -8.96 13.77 28.88
C SER A 627 -8.17 14.50 27.79
N LEU A 628 -7.98 15.82 27.94
CA LEU A 628 -7.18 16.63 27.02
C LEU A 628 -5.71 16.17 26.97
N SER A 629 -5.12 15.85 28.13
CA SER A 629 -3.74 15.34 28.19
C SER A 629 -3.60 13.98 27.49
N GLU A 630 -4.54 13.06 27.67
CA GLU A 630 -4.46 11.73 27.05
C GLU A 630 -4.68 11.79 25.53
N ILE A 631 -5.61 12.62 25.04
CA ILE A 631 -5.81 12.78 23.59
C ILE A 631 -4.60 13.46 22.91
N ASP A 632 -3.91 14.37 23.61
CA ASP A 632 -2.69 14.99 23.11
C ASP A 632 -1.56 13.97 22.89
N LYS A 633 -1.37 13.02 23.83
CA LYS A 633 -0.42 11.92 23.67
C LYS A 633 -0.78 11.02 22.48
N ALA A 634 -2.07 10.72 22.31
CA ALA A 634 -2.54 9.93 21.18
C ALA A 634 -2.23 10.62 19.84
N ILE A 635 -2.56 11.92 19.72
CA ILE A 635 -2.29 12.72 18.52
C ILE A 635 -0.79 12.83 18.26
N GLU A 636 0.05 12.98 19.29
CA GLU A 636 1.51 13.02 19.13
C GLU A 636 2.05 11.74 18.46
N ILE A 637 1.59 10.56 18.91
CA ILE A 637 2.00 9.28 18.32
C ILE A 637 1.53 9.19 16.86
N ILE A 638 0.28 9.56 16.57
CA ILE A 638 -0.27 9.56 15.21
C ILE A 638 0.52 10.51 14.28
N GLU A 639 0.83 11.71 14.75
CA GLU A 639 1.61 12.68 13.97
C GLU A 639 3.03 12.18 13.73
N ASN A 640 3.65 11.49 14.68
CA ASN A 640 4.97 10.88 14.48
C ASN A 640 4.94 9.77 13.43
N ILE A 641 3.91 8.89 13.44
CA ILE A 641 3.73 7.88 12.39
C ILE A 641 3.51 8.57 11.03
N ARG A 642 2.65 9.59 10.96
CA ARG A 642 2.37 10.33 9.72
C ARG A 642 3.63 10.97 9.13
N LYS A 643 4.49 11.55 9.97
CA LYS A 643 5.76 12.18 9.55
C LYS A 643 6.74 11.20 8.91
N GLU A 644 6.73 9.94 9.34
CA GLU A 644 7.61 8.90 8.79
C GLU A 644 7.16 8.41 7.41
N VAL A 645 5.90 8.59 7.04
CA VAL A 645 5.36 8.17 5.73
C VAL A 645 5.73 9.20 4.66
N VAL A 646 6.39 8.75 3.58
CA VAL A 646 6.90 9.65 2.53
C VAL A 646 5.87 9.89 1.43
N SER A 647 5.06 8.89 1.09
CA SER A 647 4.03 9.01 0.04
C SER A 647 2.84 9.85 0.52
N GLU A 648 2.44 10.84 -0.27
CA GLU A 648 1.33 11.74 0.07
C GLU A 648 -0.03 11.05 0.05
N ASP A 649 -0.23 10.13 -0.90
CA ASP A 649 -1.44 9.30 -0.97
C ASP A 649 -1.56 8.45 0.31
N LEU A 650 -0.45 7.85 0.75
CA LEU A 650 -0.43 7.03 1.98
C LEU A 650 -0.63 7.88 3.24
N LYS A 651 -0.08 9.10 3.30
CA LYS A 651 -0.35 10.04 4.39
C LYS A 651 -1.83 10.42 4.42
N THR A 652 -2.42 10.68 3.26
CA THR A 652 -3.82 11.02 3.10
C THR A 652 -4.73 9.90 3.58
N SER A 653 -4.48 8.66 3.11
CA SER A 653 -5.21 7.47 3.57
C SER A 653 -5.08 7.27 5.07
N PHE A 654 -3.86 7.41 5.61
CA PHE A 654 -3.62 7.24 7.05
C PHE A 654 -4.35 8.32 7.86
N PHE A 655 -4.27 9.57 7.42
CA PHE A 655 -4.90 10.70 8.09
C PHE A 655 -6.42 10.54 8.17
N ALA A 656 -7.05 9.99 7.13
CA ALA A 656 -8.48 9.67 7.15
C ALA A 656 -8.85 8.67 8.26
N THR A 657 -7.96 7.73 8.60
CA THR A 657 -8.20 6.72 9.66
C THR A 657 -8.16 7.30 11.08
N VAL A 658 -7.56 8.47 11.28
CA VAL A 658 -7.26 9.05 12.61
C VAL A 658 -8.03 10.33 12.92
N GLN A 659 -8.94 10.76 12.04
CA GLN A 659 -9.72 11.99 12.21
C GLN A 659 -10.55 12.05 13.51
N ASP A 660 -10.98 10.89 14.02
CA ASP A 660 -11.77 10.83 15.26
C ASP A 660 -10.98 11.33 16.48
N TYR A 661 -9.64 11.25 16.44
CA TYR A 661 -8.76 11.73 17.51
C TYR A 661 -8.82 13.26 17.60
N TYR A 662 -8.75 13.93 16.45
CA TYR A 662 -8.89 15.38 16.36
C TYR A 662 -10.29 15.84 16.76
N GLN A 663 -11.32 15.14 16.30
CA GLN A 663 -12.70 15.47 16.67
C GLN A 663 -12.93 15.34 18.18
N LEU A 664 -12.39 14.30 18.83
CA LEU A 664 -12.48 14.14 20.28
C LEU A 664 -11.79 15.30 21.00
N LYS A 665 -10.60 15.72 20.55
CA LYS A 665 -9.91 16.89 21.11
C LYS A 665 -10.72 18.18 20.96
N ILE A 666 -11.33 18.42 19.79
CA ILE A 666 -12.21 19.57 19.56
C ILE A 666 -13.37 19.55 20.57
N ASN A 667 -14.04 18.42 20.73
CA ASN A 667 -15.17 18.28 21.68
C ASN A 667 -14.72 18.60 23.12
N ILE A 668 -13.58 18.05 23.56
CA ILE A 668 -13.03 18.28 24.91
C ILE A 668 -12.74 19.78 25.12
N LEU A 669 -12.09 20.43 24.14
CA LEU A 669 -11.77 21.85 24.21
C LEU A 669 -13.03 22.73 24.23
N MET A 670 -14.05 22.39 23.44
CA MET A 670 -15.31 23.14 23.42
C MET A 670 -16.11 22.97 24.72
N GLU A 671 -16.06 21.80 25.35
CA GLU A 671 -16.65 21.58 26.67
C GLU A 671 -15.90 22.32 27.79
N LEU A 672 -14.56 22.36 27.71
CA LEU A 672 -13.74 23.18 28.60
C LEU A 672 -14.05 24.67 28.42
N HIS A 673 -14.22 25.13 27.18
CA HIS A 673 -14.60 26.52 26.88
C HIS A 673 -15.95 26.88 27.51
N LYS A 674 -16.93 25.97 27.45
CA LYS A 674 -18.25 26.17 28.08
C LYS A 674 -18.17 26.34 29.60
N LYS A 675 -17.19 25.69 30.25
CA LYS A 675 -16.95 25.82 31.69
C LYS A 675 -16.19 27.09 32.06
N ASP A 676 -15.16 27.44 31.29
CA ASP A 676 -14.34 28.63 31.50
C ASP A 676 -14.01 29.32 30.15
N PRO A 677 -14.88 30.25 29.70
CA PRO A 677 -14.68 30.95 28.44
C PRO A 677 -13.41 31.82 28.41
N SER A 678 -12.86 32.19 29.56
CA SER A 678 -11.72 33.12 29.67
C SER A 678 -10.37 32.51 29.25
N LYS A 679 -10.28 31.19 29.19
CA LYS A 679 -9.04 30.45 28.90
C LYS A 679 -8.73 30.27 27.41
N GLY A 680 -9.62 30.71 26.52
CA GLY A 680 -9.38 30.64 25.08
C GLY A 680 -9.42 29.23 24.48
N TYR A 681 -10.06 28.25 25.14
CA TYR A 681 -10.15 26.88 24.62
C TYR A 681 -10.84 26.77 23.25
N ASN A 682 -11.77 27.68 22.94
CA ASN A 682 -12.39 27.76 21.61
C ASN A 682 -11.39 28.15 20.51
N ALA A 683 -10.36 28.93 20.83
CA ALA A 683 -9.26 29.23 19.91
C ALA A 683 -8.39 27.99 19.68
N LEU A 684 -8.03 27.27 20.75
CA LEU A 684 -7.32 26.00 20.63
C LEU A 684 -8.12 24.94 19.85
N ALA A 685 -9.45 24.97 19.96
CA ALA A 685 -10.33 24.09 19.19
C ALA A 685 -10.34 24.46 17.70
N LEU A 686 -10.34 25.75 17.36
CA LEU A 686 -10.16 26.24 15.99
C LEU A 686 -8.79 25.82 15.45
N ASP A 687 -7.72 26.00 16.21
CA ASP A 687 -6.37 25.58 15.83
C ASP A 687 -6.31 24.06 15.59
N THR A 688 -6.99 23.27 16.43
CA THR A 688 -7.10 21.82 16.26
C THR A 688 -7.90 21.46 15.00
N SER A 689 -8.94 22.23 14.69
CA SER A 689 -9.76 22.10 13.49
C SER A 689 -8.98 22.41 12.21
N GLU A 690 -8.11 23.43 12.22
CA GLU A 690 -7.16 23.69 11.13
C GLU A 690 -6.11 22.57 11.03
N ARG A 691 -5.64 22.05 12.16
CA ARG A 691 -4.70 20.91 12.19
C ARG A 691 -5.30 19.60 11.69
N SER A 692 -6.62 19.46 11.71
CA SER A 692 -7.29 18.25 11.25
C SER A 692 -7.63 18.28 9.76
N ARG A 693 -7.32 19.37 9.02
CA ARG A 693 -7.81 19.54 7.65
C ARG A 693 -6.81 20.01 6.60
N ALA A 694 -7.10 19.64 5.34
CA ALA A 694 -6.37 20.05 4.13
C ALA A 694 -4.84 19.90 4.22
N ARG A 695 -4.35 18.87 4.94
CA ARG A 695 -2.92 18.74 5.25
C ARG A 695 -2.12 18.39 4.02
N SER A 696 -2.63 17.45 3.22
CA SER A 696 -1.99 17.09 1.95
C SER A 696 -1.89 18.29 1.01
N LEU A 697 -2.95 19.08 0.90
CA LEU A 697 -2.97 20.26 0.05
C LEU A 697 -1.97 21.32 0.53
N LEU A 698 -1.87 21.56 1.84
CA LEU A 698 -0.89 22.49 2.38
C LEU A 698 0.55 22.07 2.07
N GLU A 699 0.87 20.79 2.25
CA GLU A 699 2.18 20.22 1.93
C GLU A 699 2.48 20.35 0.43
N LEU A 700 1.52 19.95 -0.41
CA LEU A 700 1.63 20.03 -1.86
C LEU A 700 1.81 21.47 -2.38
N LEU A 701 1.04 22.44 -1.88
CA LEU A 701 1.21 23.85 -2.26
C LEU A 701 2.63 24.33 -1.91
N THR A 702 3.07 24.06 -0.68
CA THR A 702 4.42 24.41 -0.22
C THR A 702 5.53 23.74 -1.07
N GLU A 703 5.33 22.48 -1.48
CA GLU A 703 6.23 21.73 -2.37
C GLU A 703 6.31 22.34 -3.78
N ALA A 704 5.17 22.68 -4.40
CA ALA A 704 5.09 23.14 -5.79
C ALA A 704 5.99 24.35 -6.05
N HIS A 705 6.16 25.22 -5.04
CA HIS A 705 7.01 26.40 -5.13
C HIS A 705 8.51 26.10 -5.04
N ALA A 706 8.90 25.09 -4.26
CA ALA A 706 10.28 24.89 -3.87
C ALA A 706 11.13 24.17 -4.95
N ASP A 707 10.48 23.60 -5.97
CA ASP A 707 11.06 22.69 -6.96
C ASP A 707 11.89 21.58 -6.30
N ILE A 708 11.19 20.55 -5.80
CA ILE A 708 11.80 19.42 -5.10
C ILE A 708 12.84 18.66 -5.93
N ARG A 709 12.88 18.84 -7.26
CA ARG A 709 13.87 18.23 -8.15
C ARG A 709 15.23 18.90 -8.06
N LYS A 710 15.30 20.12 -7.51
CA LYS A 710 16.54 20.88 -7.35
C LYS A 710 17.46 20.23 -6.32
N GLY A 711 18.65 19.83 -6.76
CA GLY A 711 19.67 19.20 -5.91
C GLY A 711 19.49 17.68 -5.70
N VAL A 712 18.56 17.06 -6.43
CA VAL A 712 18.37 15.60 -6.47
C VAL A 712 19.33 14.96 -7.48
N ASP A 713 19.68 13.69 -7.28
CA ASP A 713 20.54 12.91 -8.18
C ASP A 713 19.99 12.93 -9.62
N PRO A 714 20.77 13.38 -10.63
CA PRO A 714 20.34 13.40 -12.03
C PRO A 714 19.81 12.06 -12.54
N LYS A 715 20.32 10.94 -12.01
CA LYS A 715 19.86 9.61 -12.41
C LYS A 715 18.40 9.35 -12.02
N LEU A 716 17.96 9.83 -10.87
CA LEU A 716 16.57 9.71 -10.42
C LEU A 716 15.62 10.53 -11.31
N LEU A 717 16.05 11.71 -11.76
CA LEU A 717 15.29 12.57 -12.67
C LEU A 717 15.18 11.97 -14.07
N GLU A 718 16.24 11.30 -14.54
CA GLU A 718 16.21 10.57 -15.82
C GLU A 718 15.27 9.35 -15.74
N GLU A 719 15.26 8.64 -14.61
CA GLU A 719 14.32 7.54 -14.37
C GLU A 719 12.86 8.05 -14.29
N GLU A 720 12.60 9.17 -13.61
CA GLU A 720 11.28 9.85 -13.58
C GLU A 720 10.78 10.12 -15.00
N LEU A 721 11.60 10.80 -15.81
CA LEU A 721 11.25 11.16 -17.19
C LEU A 721 11.03 9.91 -18.08
N SER A 722 11.89 8.91 -17.94
CA SER A 722 11.81 7.67 -18.70
C SER A 722 10.52 6.89 -18.41
N VAL A 723 10.13 6.78 -17.14
CA VAL A 723 8.88 6.10 -16.75
C VAL A 723 7.67 6.88 -17.25
N GLN A 724 7.68 8.21 -17.15
CA GLN A 724 6.59 9.04 -17.67
C GLN A 724 6.39 8.84 -19.19
N GLN A 725 7.48 8.84 -19.96
CA GLN A 725 7.42 8.58 -21.41
C GLN A 725 6.88 7.18 -21.74
N GLN A 726 7.20 6.17 -20.92
CA GLN A 726 6.65 4.83 -21.09
C GLN A 726 5.15 4.79 -20.83
N ILE A 727 4.66 5.47 -19.79
CA ILE A 727 3.23 5.60 -19.49
C ILE A 727 2.51 6.23 -20.69
N ASP A 728 3.00 7.36 -21.19
CA ASP A 728 2.40 8.08 -22.31
C ASP A 728 2.38 7.23 -23.59
N ALA A 729 3.46 6.51 -23.88
CA ALA A 729 3.52 5.60 -25.03
C ALA A 729 2.49 4.47 -24.93
N ARG A 730 2.30 3.87 -23.74
CA ARG A 730 1.34 2.77 -23.52
C ARG A 730 -0.09 3.26 -23.60
N ARG A 731 -0.39 4.44 -23.08
CA ARG A 731 -1.71 5.09 -23.25
C ARG A 731 -2.04 5.32 -24.72
N LYS A 732 -1.08 5.79 -25.51
CA LYS A 732 -1.26 5.98 -26.96
C LYS A 732 -1.59 4.67 -27.67
N ILE A 733 -0.80 3.61 -27.43
CA ILE A 733 -1.06 2.28 -28.01
C ILE A 733 -2.43 1.76 -27.58
N ARG A 734 -2.80 1.95 -26.30
CA ARG A 734 -4.11 1.55 -25.78
C ARG A 734 -5.25 2.21 -26.56
N ILE A 735 -5.15 3.52 -26.83
CA ILE A 735 -6.17 4.26 -27.58
C ILE A 735 -6.26 3.77 -29.04
N GLU A 736 -5.11 3.54 -29.69
CA GLU A 736 -5.06 2.98 -31.05
C GLU A 736 -5.74 1.60 -31.11
N LEU A 737 -5.43 0.71 -30.16
CA LEU A 737 -6.04 -0.62 -30.07
C LEU A 737 -7.54 -0.55 -29.81
N LEU A 738 -7.98 0.33 -28.91
CA LEU A 738 -9.39 0.57 -28.62
C LEU A 738 -10.16 1.04 -29.87
N SER A 739 -9.54 1.90 -30.69
CA SER A 739 -10.14 2.36 -31.95
C SER A 739 -10.26 1.26 -33.02
N SER A 740 -9.42 0.22 -32.96
CA SER A 740 -9.34 -0.88 -33.94
C SER A 740 -10.32 -2.05 -33.69
N LYS A 741 -11.07 -2.02 -32.58
CA LYS A 741 -12.20 -2.91 -32.28
C LYS A 741 -11.89 -4.40 -32.08
N LYS A 742 -10.62 -4.83 -32.04
CA LYS A 742 -10.27 -6.26 -32.14
C LYS A 742 -9.72 -6.95 -30.89
N ASN A 743 -9.17 -6.26 -29.88
CA ASN A 743 -8.38 -6.96 -28.85
C ASN A 743 -8.65 -6.47 -27.42
N SER A 744 -9.70 -6.99 -26.75
CA SER A 744 -9.94 -6.66 -25.33
C SER A 744 -8.81 -7.13 -24.41
N GLU A 745 -8.26 -8.31 -24.68
CA GLU A 745 -7.21 -8.92 -23.86
C GLU A 745 -5.89 -8.11 -23.88
N GLN A 746 -5.52 -7.55 -25.04
CA GLN A 746 -4.34 -6.67 -25.16
C GLN A 746 -4.54 -5.31 -24.46
N VAL A 747 -5.78 -4.82 -24.40
CA VAL A 747 -6.10 -3.57 -23.67
C VAL A 747 -6.01 -3.80 -22.17
N ASP A 748 -6.48 -4.95 -21.69
CA ASP A 748 -6.38 -5.33 -20.28
C ASP A 748 -4.90 -5.49 -19.86
N GLU A 749 -4.08 -6.09 -20.71
CA GLU A 749 -2.62 -6.19 -20.52
C GLU A 749 -1.95 -4.81 -20.46
N LEU A 750 -2.28 -3.90 -21.39
CA LEU A 750 -1.76 -2.53 -21.40
C LEU A 750 -2.21 -1.72 -20.18
N ASN A 751 -3.45 -1.90 -19.73
CA ASN A 751 -3.93 -1.24 -18.51
C ASN A 751 -3.11 -1.64 -17.30
N LYS A 752 -2.79 -2.95 -17.20
CA LYS A 752 -1.92 -3.46 -16.16
C LYS A 752 -0.49 -2.90 -16.26
N GLU A 753 0.08 -2.82 -17.46
CA GLU A 753 1.40 -2.17 -17.66
C GLU A 753 1.38 -0.70 -17.24
N ILE A 754 0.34 0.05 -17.60
CA ILE A 754 0.19 1.47 -17.22
C ILE A 754 0.11 1.61 -15.71
N GLU A 755 -0.63 0.72 -15.04
CA GLU A 755 -0.76 0.72 -13.57
C GLU A 755 0.59 0.43 -12.90
N GLU A 756 1.30 -0.63 -13.32
CA GLU A 756 2.64 -0.97 -12.81
C GLU A 756 3.64 0.17 -13.02
N LEU A 757 3.64 0.81 -14.19
CA LEU A 757 4.48 1.98 -14.47
C LEU A 757 4.10 3.19 -13.61
N SER A 758 2.80 3.40 -13.38
CA SER A 758 2.31 4.51 -12.55
C SER A 758 2.71 4.33 -11.08
N GLU A 759 2.65 3.10 -10.55
CA GLU A 759 3.17 2.79 -9.21
C GLU A 759 4.68 3.04 -9.12
N LYS A 760 5.44 2.61 -10.12
CA LYS A 760 6.88 2.88 -10.20
C LYS A 760 7.17 4.38 -10.23
N TYR A 761 6.41 5.15 -11.01
CA TYR A 761 6.52 6.60 -11.06
C TYR A 761 6.31 7.23 -9.67
N GLN A 762 5.30 6.80 -8.93
CA GLN A 762 5.04 7.28 -7.57
C GLN A 762 6.18 6.91 -6.59
N GLN A 763 6.78 5.74 -6.71
CA GLN A 763 7.94 5.35 -5.90
C GLN A 763 9.18 6.20 -6.21
N ILE A 764 9.39 6.55 -7.48
CA ILE A 764 10.45 7.48 -7.89
C ILE A 764 10.19 8.86 -7.29
N LEU A 765 8.97 9.40 -7.40
CA LEU A 765 8.60 10.68 -6.79
C LEU A 765 8.80 10.68 -5.26
N ALA A 766 8.41 9.61 -4.58
CA ALA A 766 8.67 9.45 -3.15
C ALA A 766 10.17 9.43 -2.85
N SER A 767 10.98 8.80 -3.70
CA SER A 767 12.45 8.78 -3.56
C SER A 767 13.08 10.15 -3.81
N ILE A 768 12.56 10.91 -4.78
CA ILE A 768 12.96 12.30 -5.07
C ILE A 768 12.68 13.15 -3.81
N ARG A 769 11.47 13.08 -3.24
CA ARG A 769 11.12 13.78 -1.99
C ARG A 769 12.06 13.39 -0.85
N ALA A 770 12.24 12.10 -0.60
CA ALA A 770 13.08 11.59 0.50
C ALA A 770 14.54 12.05 0.44
N LYS A 771 15.07 12.30 -0.77
CA LYS A 771 16.47 12.70 -0.99
C LYS A 771 16.63 14.18 -1.30
N SER A 772 15.54 14.93 -1.44
CA SER A 772 15.58 16.34 -1.80
C SER A 772 15.98 17.20 -0.60
N PRO A 773 17.10 17.93 -0.67
CA PRO A 773 17.50 18.86 0.40
C PRO A 773 16.49 19.99 0.59
N VAL A 774 15.81 20.36 -0.50
CA VAL A 774 14.77 21.39 -0.50
C VAL A 774 13.53 20.87 0.21
N TYR A 775 13.07 19.65 -0.11
CA TYR A 775 11.96 19.01 0.59
C TYR A 775 12.25 18.83 2.09
N ALA A 776 13.48 18.44 2.46
CA ALA A 776 13.89 18.30 3.86
C ALA A 776 13.94 19.65 4.61
N ALA A 777 14.18 20.77 3.91
CA ALA A 777 14.24 22.11 4.47
C ALA A 777 12.86 22.78 4.62
N ILE A 778 11.86 22.34 3.83
CA ILE A 778 10.47 22.72 4.02
C ILE A 778 9.98 21.99 5.26
N THR A 779 9.94 22.69 6.40
CA THR A 779 9.22 22.19 7.58
C THR A 779 7.76 21.95 7.18
N GLN A 780 7.14 20.85 7.65
CA GLN A 780 5.72 20.61 7.36
C GLN A 780 4.90 21.87 7.67
N PRO A 781 4.04 22.32 6.75
CA PRO A 781 3.29 23.55 6.93
C PRO A 781 2.50 23.46 8.23
N HIS A 782 2.79 24.40 9.13
CA HIS A 782 2.09 24.53 10.38
C HIS A 782 0.74 25.18 10.08
N PRO A 783 -0.38 24.50 10.33
CA PRO A 783 -1.70 25.10 10.18
C PRO A 783 -1.78 26.32 11.09
N LEU A 784 -2.44 27.36 10.60
CA LEU A 784 -2.44 28.64 11.26
C LEU A 784 -3.17 28.58 12.61
N THR A 785 -2.61 29.27 13.57
CA THR A 785 -3.30 29.64 14.80
C THR A 785 -4.33 30.75 14.53
N LEU A 786 -5.26 30.96 15.47
CA LEU A 786 -6.19 32.10 15.43
C LEU A 786 -5.49 33.44 15.12
N ALA A 787 -4.39 33.74 15.80
CA ALA A 787 -3.68 35.01 15.64
C ALA A 787 -3.12 35.18 14.22
N GLU A 788 -2.65 34.09 13.62
CA GLU A 788 -2.13 34.08 12.26
C GLU A 788 -3.26 34.17 11.24
N ILE A 789 -4.41 33.53 11.46
CA ILE A 789 -5.61 33.72 10.62
C ILE A 789 -6.03 35.20 10.62
N GLN A 790 -6.10 35.82 11.80
CA GLN A 790 -6.50 37.21 11.94
C GLN A 790 -5.54 38.19 11.24
N SER A 791 -4.24 37.91 11.28
CA SER A 791 -3.22 38.82 10.73
C SER A 791 -2.87 38.56 9.26
N SER A 792 -2.87 37.31 8.81
CA SER A 792 -2.43 36.92 7.46
C SER A 792 -3.57 36.60 6.48
N VAL A 793 -4.74 36.21 6.99
CA VAL A 793 -5.88 35.78 6.16
C VAL A 793 -6.97 36.85 6.10
N LEU A 794 -7.37 37.43 7.24
CA LEU A 794 -8.53 38.33 7.29
C LEU A 794 -8.18 39.80 7.01
N ASP A 795 -9.14 40.53 6.43
CA ASP A 795 -9.18 41.99 6.37
C ASP A 795 -10.43 42.53 7.08
N ASP A 796 -10.58 43.84 7.17
CA ASP A 796 -11.65 44.48 7.95
C ASP A 796 -13.06 44.17 7.41
N ASN A 797 -13.16 43.80 6.13
CA ASN A 797 -14.41 43.51 5.43
C ASN A 797 -14.69 42.01 5.24
N THR A 798 -13.88 41.12 5.84
CA THR A 798 -14.04 39.67 5.68
C THR A 798 -14.29 38.99 7.02
N ILE A 799 -15.26 38.09 7.05
CA ILE A 799 -15.56 37.18 8.17
C ILE A 799 -15.26 35.76 7.71
N LEU A 800 -14.50 35.01 8.51
CA LEU A 800 -14.35 33.57 8.34
C LEU A 800 -15.46 32.84 9.10
N LEU A 801 -16.17 31.96 8.41
CA LEU A 801 -17.08 30.97 8.97
C LEU A 801 -16.49 29.58 8.75
N GLN A 802 -15.99 28.97 9.83
CA GLN A 802 -15.38 27.64 9.79
C GLN A 802 -16.24 26.62 10.51
N TYR A 803 -16.50 25.50 9.84
CA TYR A 803 -17.36 24.43 10.35
C TYR A 803 -16.54 23.19 10.74
N SER A 804 -16.95 22.49 11.79
CA SER A 804 -16.51 21.14 12.15
C SER A 804 -17.73 20.28 12.45
N LEU A 805 -17.98 19.26 11.65
CA LEU A 805 -19.14 18.37 11.78
C LEU A 805 -18.75 17.14 12.60
N GLY A 806 -19.29 17.05 13.82
CA GLY A 806 -19.01 15.95 14.73
C GLY A 806 -20.24 15.06 14.96
N LYS A 807 -19.98 13.83 15.44
CA LYS A 807 -21.03 12.82 15.69
C LYS A 807 -22.03 13.24 16.77
N ASP A 808 -21.53 13.83 17.85
CA ASP A 808 -22.35 14.23 19.00
C ASP A 808 -22.80 15.69 18.85
N HIS A 809 -21.84 16.57 18.49
CA HIS A 809 -22.03 18.01 18.32
C HIS A 809 -21.24 18.47 17.11
N SER A 810 -21.69 19.52 16.45
CA SER A 810 -20.91 20.24 15.44
C SER A 810 -20.60 21.65 15.94
N TYR A 811 -19.62 22.32 15.34
CA TYR A 811 -19.20 23.64 15.78
C TYR A 811 -19.01 24.60 14.61
N LEU A 812 -19.29 25.87 14.86
CA LEU A 812 -19.04 27.00 13.96
C LEU A 812 -18.16 28.03 14.68
N TRP A 813 -17.05 28.42 14.05
CA TRP A 813 -16.28 29.58 14.45
C TRP A 813 -16.55 30.74 13.50
N LEU A 814 -16.93 31.89 14.07
CA LEU A 814 -16.97 33.18 13.40
C LEU A 814 -15.70 33.94 13.78
N VAL A 815 -14.82 34.18 12.81
CA VAL A 815 -13.55 34.88 13.04
C VAL A 815 -13.53 36.17 12.23
N THR A 816 -13.18 37.25 12.90
CA THR A 816 -12.91 38.56 12.32
C THR A 816 -11.46 38.94 12.61
N LYS A 817 -10.93 39.95 11.92
CA LYS A 817 -9.57 40.45 12.14
C LYS A 817 -9.25 40.81 13.60
N THR A 818 -10.24 41.19 14.40
CA THR A 818 -10.04 41.66 15.79
C THR A 818 -10.72 40.83 16.86
N GLY A 819 -11.50 39.80 16.49
CA GLY A 819 -12.23 38.99 17.46
C GLY A 819 -12.74 37.68 16.89
N MET A 820 -13.20 36.79 17.77
CA MET A 820 -13.74 35.48 17.40
C MET A 820 -14.86 35.07 18.35
N LYS A 821 -15.84 34.36 17.81
CA LYS A 821 -16.90 33.67 18.55
C LYS A 821 -17.06 32.25 18.04
N SER A 822 -17.58 31.38 18.90
CA SER A 822 -17.81 29.98 18.58
C SER A 822 -19.20 29.55 19.01
N TYR A 823 -19.86 28.73 18.20
CA TYR A 823 -21.22 28.28 18.41
C TYR A 823 -21.29 26.75 18.30
N GLU A 824 -22.11 26.15 19.16
CA GLU A 824 -22.49 24.76 19.05
C GLU A 824 -23.66 24.63 18.05
N LEU A 825 -23.55 23.68 17.13
CA LEU A 825 -24.54 23.36 16.11
C LEU A 825 -25.09 21.94 16.35
N PRO A 826 -26.19 21.55 15.67
CA PRO A 826 -26.68 20.17 15.70
C PRO A 826 -25.61 19.15 15.30
N LYS A 827 -25.83 17.88 15.67
CA LYS A 827 -24.95 16.77 15.27
C LYS A 827 -24.80 16.70 13.75
N GLY A 828 -23.62 16.30 13.30
CA GLY A 828 -23.22 16.29 11.89
C GLY A 828 -24.19 15.50 11.01
N GLU A 829 -24.72 14.36 11.49
CA GLU A 829 -25.70 13.54 10.74
C GLU A 829 -26.96 14.33 10.33
N ASP A 830 -27.47 15.20 11.21
CA ASP A 830 -28.67 15.99 10.93
C ASP A 830 -28.38 17.08 9.89
N ILE A 831 -27.22 17.74 10.02
CA ILE A 831 -26.72 18.73 9.07
C ILE A 831 -26.47 18.09 7.72
N GLU A 832 -25.82 16.92 7.69
CA GLU A 832 -25.54 16.18 6.47
C GLU A 832 -26.82 15.78 5.74
N THR A 833 -27.82 15.32 6.48
CA THR A 833 -29.12 14.96 5.93
C THR A 833 -29.82 16.18 5.32
N ALA A 834 -29.78 17.33 6.00
CA ALA A 834 -30.35 18.57 5.48
C ALA A 834 -29.59 19.09 4.25
N ALA A 835 -28.26 19.04 4.29
CA ALA A 835 -27.37 19.43 3.20
C ALA A 835 -27.57 18.58 1.95
N LYS A 836 -27.62 17.24 2.09
CA LYS A 836 -27.89 16.31 0.97
C LYS A 836 -29.25 16.59 0.32
N LYS A 837 -30.29 16.84 1.13
CA LYS A 837 -31.62 17.21 0.61
C LYS A 837 -31.60 18.55 -0.11
N PHE A 838 -30.93 19.56 0.44
CA PHE A 838 -30.80 20.86 -0.20
C PHE A 838 -30.08 20.74 -1.55
N TYR A 839 -28.94 20.07 -1.57
CA TYR A 839 -28.14 19.81 -2.77
C TYR A 839 -28.97 19.11 -3.87
N GLN A 840 -29.74 18.08 -3.52
CA GLN A 840 -30.62 17.39 -4.47
C GLN A 840 -31.75 18.29 -5.02
N ASN A 841 -32.34 19.15 -4.19
CA ASN A 841 -33.39 20.08 -4.63
C ASN A 841 -32.84 21.10 -5.64
N ILE A 842 -31.67 21.68 -5.35
CA ILE A 842 -31.10 22.74 -6.19
C ILE A 842 -30.44 22.20 -7.46
N LYS A 843 -29.99 20.94 -7.51
CA LYS A 843 -29.49 20.33 -8.75
C LYS A 843 -30.59 20.14 -9.80
N GLY A 844 -31.86 20.05 -9.36
CA GLY A 844 -33.04 19.86 -10.21
C GLY A 844 -33.25 18.39 -10.57
N GLY A 845 -34.43 17.84 -10.24
CA GLY A 845 -34.77 16.42 -10.42
C GLY A 845 -35.00 15.94 -11.86
N ARG A 846 -34.17 16.35 -12.84
CA ARG A 846 -34.11 15.67 -14.13
C ARG A 846 -33.19 14.46 -13.99
N GLU A 847 -33.78 13.27 -14.13
CA GLU A 847 -33.06 12.02 -14.30
C GLU A 847 -32.07 12.15 -15.46
N LEU A 848 -30.81 12.39 -15.13
CA LEU A 848 -29.70 12.00 -15.99
C LEU A 848 -29.21 10.66 -15.46
N TYR A 849 -29.44 9.64 -16.27
CA TYR A 849 -29.04 8.25 -16.09
C TYR A 849 -27.80 8.10 -15.22
N SER A 850 -27.93 7.30 -14.16
CA SER A 850 -26.89 6.87 -13.25
C SER A 850 -25.55 6.63 -13.96
N ARG A 851 -24.60 7.54 -13.75
CA ARG A 851 -23.17 7.32 -13.97
C ARG A 851 -22.47 7.41 -12.62
N GLY A 852 -21.81 6.31 -12.23
CA GLY A 852 -20.83 6.30 -11.14
C GLY A 852 -21.40 6.11 -9.73
N GLY A 853 -21.91 4.91 -9.43
CA GLY A 853 -21.74 4.28 -8.11
C GLY A 853 -22.40 4.89 -6.87
N ILE A 854 -22.95 6.10 -6.91
CA ILE A 854 -23.87 6.54 -5.86
C ILE A 854 -25.23 5.96 -6.19
N THR A 855 -25.53 4.80 -5.60
CA THR A 855 -26.90 4.30 -5.52
C THR A 855 -27.68 5.25 -4.60
N VAL A 856 -28.10 6.41 -5.12
CA VAL A 856 -29.12 7.20 -4.46
C VAL A 856 -30.42 6.42 -4.65
N GLN A 857 -30.88 5.78 -3.57
CA GLN A 857 -32.19 5.15 -3.56
C GLN A 857 -33.24 6.15 -4.05
N PRO A 858 -34.11 5.79 -5.02
CA PRO A 858 -35.28 6.59 -5.36
C PRO A 858 -36.26 6.48 -4.19
N GLY A 859 -36.13 7.35 -3.20
CA GLY A 859 -36.93 7.27 -1.96
C GLY A 859 -36.94 8.50 -1.07
N ILE A 860 -36.11 9.53 -1.32
CA ILE A 860 -36.19 10.76 -0.52
C ILE A 860 -37.11 11.75 -1.25
N ASN A 861 -38.35 11.86 -0.79
CA ASN A 861 -39.23 12.99 -1.11
C ASN A 861 -38.44 14.29 -0.88
N ALA A 862 -38.07 14.99 -1.97
CA ALA A 862 -37.22 16.18 -1.91
C ALA A 862 -37.83 17.32 -1.07
N GLY A 863 -39.14 17.27 -0.83
CA GLY A 863 -39.85 18.25 -0.01
C GLY A 863 -39.99 19.60 -0.73
N ASN A 864 -40.57 20.59 -0.06
CA ASN A 864 -40.66 21.94 -0.59
C ASN A 864 -39.25 22.59 -0.58
N PRO A 865 -38.70 23.05 -1.73
CA PRO A 865 -37.35 23.60 -1.84
C PRO A 865 -37.06 24.75 -0.86
N GLU A 866 -38.01 25.67 -0.65
CA GLU A 866 -37.86 26.80 0.26
C GLU A 866 -37.77 26.35 1.72
N LYS A 867 -38.56 25.34 2.11
CA LYS A 867 -38.52 24.77 3.46
C LYS A 867 -37.20 24.06 3.72
N VAL A 868 -36.68 23.34 2.72
CA VAL A 868 -35.39 22.64 2.82
C VAL A 868 -34.23 23.64 2.94
N ALA A 869 -34.22 24.68 2.09
CA ALA A 869 -33.21 25.73 2.12
C ALA A 869 -33.24 26.51 3.45
N THR A 870 -34.44 26.89 3.92
CA THR A 870 -34.63 27.56 5.21
C THR A 870 -34.13 26.70 6.37
N LYS A 871 -34.47 25.41 6.38
CA LYS A 871 -34.03 24.49 7.45
C LYS A 871 -32.50 24.40 7.53
N LEU A 872 -31.82 24.26 6.39
CA LEU A 872 -30.36 24.20 6.35
C LEU A 872 -29.73 25.54 6.75
N SER A 873 -30.25 26.66 6.25
CA SER A 873 -29.80 28.00 6.65
C SER A 873 -29.97 28.26 8.14
N GLN A 874 -31.10 27.84 8.73
CA GLN A 874 -31.33 27.93 10.17
C GLN A 874 -30.30 27.14 10.98
N MET A 875 -29.88 25.97 10.51
CA MET A 875 -28.85 25.18 11.18
C MET A 875 -27.47 25.81 11.08
N LEU A 876 -27.12 26.42 9.95
CA LEU A 876 -25.74 26.85 9.65
C LEU A 876 -25.45 28.33 9.90
N LEU A 877 -26.45 29.21 9.72
CA LEU A 877 -26.27 30.66 9.67
C LEU A 877 -27.06 31.40 10.76
N GLN A 878 -28.16 30.85 11.27
CA GLN A 878 -28.93 31.49 12.35
C GLN A 878 -28.08 31.91 13.56
N PRO A 879 -27.12 31.09 14.06
CA PRO A 879 -26.33 31.46 15.23
C PRO A 879 -25.48 32.72 15.03
N VAL A 880 -25.11 33.02 13.78
CA VAL A 880 -24.21 34.13 13.42
C VAL A 880 -24.92 35.27 12.69
N ALA A 881 -26.21 35.15 12.40
CA ALA A 881 -26.88 36.01 11.42
C ALA A 881 -26.86 37.51 11.76
N GLN A 882 -26.93 37.87 13.05
CA GLN A 882 -26.85 39.27 13.50
C GLN A 882 -25.45 39.88 13.34
N GLU A 883 -24.42 39.06 13.11
CA GLU A 883 -23.02 39.47 13.09
C GLU A 883 -22.45 39.55 11.67
N LEU A 884 -23.17 39.04 10.66
CA LEU A 884 -22.69 38.97 9.29
C LEU A 884 -22.61 40.36 8.62
N GLY A 885 -23.55 41.27 8.92
CA GLY A 885 -23.62 42.60 8.32
C GLY A 885 -23.69 42.53 6.78
N ASN A 886 -22.93 43.38 6.08
CA ASN A 886 -22.73 43.30 4.62
C ASN A 886 -21.28 42.89 4.28
N LYS A 887 -20.65 42.08 5.14
CA LYS A 887 -19.25 41.66 4.97
C LYS A 887 -19.12 40.50 4.00
N ARG A 888 -17.92 40.31 3.45
CA ARG A 888 -17.55 39.10 2.71
C ARG A 888 -17.48 37.91 3.66
N LEU A 889 -18.02 36.78 3.25
CA LEU A 889 -18.00 35.53 4.00
C LEU A 889 -17.00 34.58 3.35
N LEU A 890 -15.90 34.31 4.05
CA LEU A 890 -14.99 33.21 3.75
C LEU A 890 -15.50 31.94 4.44
N ILE A 891 -15.94 30.97 3.65
CA ILE A 891 -16.52 29.72 4.14
C ILE A 891 -15.46 28.61 4.09
N VAL A 892 -15.20 28.02 5.25
CA VAL A 892 -14.42 26.79 5.38
C VAL A 892 -15.37 25.68 5.83
N GLY A 893 -15.95 24.99 4.85
CA GLY A 893 -16.90 23.91 5.05
C GLY A 893 -16.22 22.60 5.49
N ASP A 894 -16.94 21.78 6.24
CA ASP A 894 -16.52 20.42 6.59
C ASP A 894 -17.52 19.39 6.04
N GLY A 895 -17.02 18.21 5.68
CA GLY A 895 -17.83 17.16 5.07
C GLY A 895 -18.58 17.65 3.82
N ILE A 896 -19.86 17.29 3.76
CA ILE A 896 -20.77 17.65 2.66
C ILE A 896 -20.91 19.17 2.46
N LEU A 897 -20.60 20.01 3.45
CA LEU A 897 -20.75 21.47 3.34
C LEU A 897 -19.84 22.07 2.27
N GLN A 898 -18.77 21.38 1.88
CA GLN A 898 -17.89 21.81 0.79
C GLN A 898 -18.59 21.77 -0.59
N TYR A 899 -19.69 21.03 -0.73
CA TYR A 899 -20.53 20.98 -1.93
C TYR A 899 -21.73 21.93 -1.90
N ILE A 900 -21.93 22.66 -0.80
CA ILE A 900 -23.13 23.47 -0.63
C ILE A 900 -22.84 24.89 -1.12
N PRO A 901 -23.60 25.41 -2.12
CA PRO A 901 -23.47 26.79 -2.54
C PRO A 901 -24.12 27.69 -1.49
N PHE A 902 -23.33 28.17 -0.53
CA PHE A 902 -23.79 29.09 0.53
C PHE A 902 -24.47 30.35 -0.04
N ALA A 903 -24.07 30.78 -1.24
CA ALA A 903 -24.72 31.86 -1.99
C ALA A 903 -26.24 31.66 -2.17
N ALA A 904 -26.70 30.42 -2.33
CA ALA A 904 -28.09 30.06 -2.55
C ALA A 904 -28.90 29.81 -1.26
N LEU A 905 -28.24 29.76 -0.09
CA LEU A 905 -28.97 29.65 1.17
C LEU A 905 -29.71 30.96 1.47
N PRO A 906 -30.93 30.92 2.02
CA PRO A 906 -31.64 32.14 2.37
C PRO A 906 -31.02 32.83 3.58
N ASN A 907 -31.06 34.17 3.67
CA ASN A 907 -30.70 34.86 4.91
C ASN A 907 -31.74 34.53 6.00
N PRO A 908 -31.34 33.95 7.15
CA PRO A 908 -32.28 33.51 8.18
C PRO A 908 -32.96 34.67 8.95
N THR A 909 -32.49 35.91 8.82
CA THR A 909 -33.07 37.09 9.52
C THR A 909 -34.17 37.80 8.74
N GLN A 910 -34.32 37.50 7.45
CA GLN A 910 -35.27 38.20 6.59
C GLN A 910 -36.62 37.46 6.52
N THR A 911 -37.71 38.23 6.47
CA THR A 911 -39.06 37.70 6.23
C THR A 911 -39.30 37.33 4.77
N LYS A 912 -38.57 37.94 3.84
CA LYS A 912 -38.57 37.59 2.42
C LYS A 912 -37.42 36.61 2.14
N LEU A 913 -37.72 35.47 1.52
CA LEU A 913 -36.72 34.50 1.08
C LEU A 913 -35.84 35.11 -0.02
N GLN A 914 -34.71 35.70 0.37
CA GLN A 914 -33.66 36.15 -0.55
C GLN A 914 -32.39 35.33 -0.35
N PRO A 915 -31.67 34.98 -1.43
CA PRO A 915 -30.38 34.30 -1.33
C PRO A 915 -29.33 35.13 -0.57
N LEU A 916 -28.44 34.46 0.16
CA LEU A 916 -27.37 35.09 0.95
C LEU A 916 -26.46 35.98 0.09
N LEU A 917 -26.31 35.64 -1.19
CA LEU A 917 -25.50 36.41 -2.14
C LEU A 917 -26.01 37.85 -2.36
N VAL A 918 -27.26 38.16 -2.00
CA VAL A 918 -27.82 39.53 -2.10
C VAL A 918 -27.10 40.51 -1.20
N GLU A 919 -26.62 40.07 -0.03
CA GLU A 919 -25.95 40.94 0.95
C GLU A 919 -24.45 40.65 1.06
N HIS A 920 -24.03 39.45 0.66
CA HIS A 920 -22.67 38.97 0.90
C HIS A 920 -21.94 38.53 -0.38
N GLU A 921 -20.65 38.88 -0.43
CA GLU A 921 -19.69 38.14 -1.25
C GLU A 921 -19.34 36.82 -0.56
N ILE A 922 -19.41 35.71 -1.29
CA ILE A 922 -19.15 34.37 -0.75
C ILE A 922 -17.90 33.79 -1.40
N VAL A 923 -16.96 33.35 -0.59
CA VAL A 923 -15.71 32.71 -1.02
C VAL A 923 -15.55 31.40 -0.29
N ASN A 924 -15.18 30.33 -0.99
CA ASN A 924 -14.93 29.04 -0.35
C ASN A 924 -13.42 28.76 -0.29
N ALA A 925 -12.97 28.15 0.79
CA ALA A 925 -11.59 27.69 0.93
C ALA A 925 -11.54 26.31 1.61
N PRO A 926 -10.58 25.44 1.22
CA PRO A 926 -10.36 24.17 1.91
C PRO A 926 -9.98 24.34 3.39
N SER A 927 -9.18 25.36 3.70
CA SER A 927 -8.86 25.80 5.05
C SER A 927 -8.38 27.25 5.07
N ALA A 928 -8.40 27.91 6.22
CA ALA A 928 -7.83 29.26 6.34
C ALA A 928 -6.32 29.24 6.07
N SER A 929 -5.66 28.17 6.48
CA SER A 929 -4.22 27.96 6.26
C SER A 929 -3.84 27.95 4.77
N THR A 930 -4.66 27.36 3.90
CA THR A 930 -4.35 27.30 2.46
C THR A 930 -4.28 28.69 1.82
N ILE A 931 -5.11 29.63 2.28
CA ILE A 931 -5.11 31.01 1.80
C ILE A 931 -3.78 31.71 2.10
N SER A 932 -3.25 31.55 3.32
CA SER A 932 -1.98 32.18 3.69
C SER A 932 -0.80 31.61 2.90
N VAL A 933 -0.77 30.29 2.68
CA VAL A 933 0.24 29.62 1.84
C VAL A 933 0.18 30.16 0.40
N VAL A 934 -1.00 30.17 -0.22
CA VAL A 934 -1.19 30.71 -1.58
C VAL A 934 -0.79 32.19 -1.68
N ARG A 935 -1.07 33.02 -0.66
CA ARG A 935 -0.63 34.43 -0.62
C ARG A 935 0.88 34.56 -0.57
N ASN A 936 1.53 33.78 0.28
CA ASN A 936 2.99 33.80 0.37
C ASN A 936 3.64 33.37 -0.94
N GLU A 937 3.07 32.38 -1.62
CA GLU A 937 3.51 31.91 -2.94
C GLU A 937 3.34 32.96 -4.04
N THR A 938 2.22 33.68 -4.04
CA THR A 938 1.90 34.65 -5.09
C THR A 938 2.51 36.04 -4.86
N LYS A 939 2.94 36.37 -3.64
CA LYS A 939 3.42 37.73 -3.26
C LYS A 939 4.55 38.27 -4.13
N ASN A 940 5.48 37.41 -4.56
CA ASN A 940 6.65 37.79 -5.36
C ASN A 940 6.52 37.37 -6.83
N ARG A 941 5.34 36.91 -7.25
CA ARG A 941 5.14 36.40 -8.60
C ARG A 941 4.96 37.56 -9.58
N ASN A 942 5.68 37.49 -10.69
CA ASN A 942 5.46 38.42 -11.80
C ASN A 942 4.12 38.09 -12.45
N VAL A 943 3.23 39.09 -12.53
CA VAL A 943 1.94 38.93 -13.21
C VAL A 943 2.20 38.65 -14.69
N ALA A 944 1.56 37.60 -15.20
CA ALA A 944 1.60 37.22 -16.61
C ALA A 944 1.28 38.40 -17.54
N VAL A 945 2.02 38.54 -18.64
CA VAL A 945 1.90 39.71 -19.56
C VAL A 945 0.62 39.63 -20.40
N LYS A 946 0.21 38.42 -20.80
CA LYS A 946 -1.02 38.20 -21.57
C LYS A 946 -2.21 38.04 -20.64
N LYS A 947 -3.40 38.39 -21.13
CA LYS A 947 -4.61 38.47 -20.31
C LYS A 947 -5.38 37.16 -20.25
N LEU A 948 -5.63 36.52 -21.38
CA LEU A 948 -6.64 35.45 -21.44
C LEU A 948 -6.28 34.35 -22.44
N ALA A 949 -6.33 33.10 -22.02
CA ALA A 949 -6.37 31.94 -22.90
C ALA A 949 -7.72 31.24 -22.78
N VAL A 950 -8.40 31.00 -23.91
CA VAL A 950 -9.68 30.31 -23.98
C VAL A 950 -9.53 29.03 -24.81
N LEU A 951 -9.92 27.90 -24.23
CA LEU A 951 -9.99 26.59 -24.89
C LEU A 951 -11.45 26.14 -24.88
N ALA A 952 -12.04 25.96 -26.06
CA ALA A 952 -13.48 25.73 -26.17
C ALA A 952 -13.89 24.88 -27.39
N ASP A 953 -15.08 24.30 -27.30
CA ASP A 953 -15.72 23.49 -28.36
C ASP A 953 -14.81 22.38 -28.94
N PRO A 954 -14.24 21.48 -28.12
CA PRO A 954 -13.41 20.39 -28.65
C PRO A 954 -14.20 19.41 -29.53
N VAL A 955 -13.47 18.56 -30.26
CA VAL A 955 -14.04 17.53 -31.15
C VAL A 955 -13.95 16.15 -30.49
N PHE A 956 -15.11 15.59 -30.14
CA PHE A 956 -15.18 14.32 -29.39
C PHE A 956 -15.44 13.08 -30.25
N SER A 957 -15.67 13.21 -31.55
CA SER A 957 -16.02 12.06 -32.39
C SER A 957 -15.61 12.27 -33.85
N LYS A 958 -15.25 11.17 -34.53
CA LYS A 958 -15.02 11.17 -35.98
C LYS A 958 -16.28 11.43 -36.82
N ASP A 959 -17.45 11.26 -36.20
CA ASP A 959 -18.74 11.47 -36.84
C ASP A 959 -19.20 12.94 -36.76
N ASP A 960 -18.40 13.81 -36.12
CA ASP A 960 -18.64 15.25 -36.00
C ASP A 960 -18.71 15.91 -37.37
N ASP A 961 -19.65 16.84 -37.54
CA ASP A 961 -19.88 17.52 -38.82
C ASP A 961 -18.65 18.33 -39.28
N ARG A 962 -17.77 18.74 -38.35
CA ARG A 962 -16.51 19.45 -38.65
C ARG A 962 -15.46 18.59 -39.39
N LEU A 963 -15.61 17.27 -39.42
CA LEU A 963 -14.71 16.35 -40.14
C LEU A 963 -15.25 15.94 -41.52
N LYS A 964 -16.47 16.36 -41.88
CA LYS A 964 -17.08 16.02 -43.17
C LYS A 964 -16.65 17.05 -44.23
N PRO A 965 -16.01 16.64 -45.34
CA PRO A 965 -15.69 17.56 -46.42
C PRO A 965 -16.97 17.97 -47.15
N ASP A 966 -17.27 19.27 -47.17
CA ASP A 966 -18.35 19.95 -47.89
C ASP A 966 -19.80 19.44 -47.66
N VAL A 967 -20.55 20.16 -46.82
CA VAL A 967 -22.02 20.24 -46.94
C VAL A 967 -22.45 21.71 -46.92
N THR A 968 -22.16 22.44 -47.99
CA THR A 968 -23.09 23.47 -48.43
C THR A 968 -24.38 22.81 -48.90
N GLN A 969 -25.51 23.22 -48.31
CA GLN A 969 -26.91 22.81 -48.58
C GLN A 969 -27.45 21.58 -47.83
N SER A 970 -27.95 21.80 -46.61
CA SER A 970 -29.37 21.54 -46.29
C SER A 970 -29.72 22.06 -44.89
N VAL A 971 -30.01 23.36 -44.81
CA VAL A 971 -30.78 23.90 -43.68
C VAL A 971 -32.24 23.54 -43.95
N GLN A 972 -32.75 22.49 -43.31
CA GLN A 972 -34.16 22.24 -42.95
C GLN A 972 -34.37 20.75 -42.63
N ASN A 973 -33.96 20.33 -41.43
CA ASN A 973 -34.57 19.26 -40.61
C ASN A 973 -33.63 18.89 -39.45
N ARG A 974 -33.46 19.78 -38.48
CA ARG A 974 -32.86 19.42 -37.18
C ARG A 974 -34.00 19.07 -36.22
N GLY A 975 -34.29 17.78 -36.14
CA GLY A 975 -35.34 17.25 -35.28
C GLY A 975 -35.52 15.75 -35.45
N LYS A 976 -34.47 14.97 -35.13
CA LYS A 976 -34.52 13.58 -34.62
C LYS A 976 -33.10 12.98 -34.59
N ASN A 977 -32.81 12.30 -33.48
CA ASN A 977 -31.62 11.49 -33.19
C ASN A 977 -30.88 10.96 -34.43
N PRO A 978 -29.56 11.21 -34.57
CA PRO A 978 -28.72 10.25 -35.23
C PRO A 978 -28.45 9.10 -34.25
N ASN A 979 -28.79 7.88 -34.65
CA ASN A 979 -28.23 6.67 -34.04
C ASN A 979 -26.70 6.76 -34.17
N PHE A 980 -26.05 7.21 -33.10
CA PHE A 980 -24.59 7.21 -32.96
C PHE A 980 -24.11 5.77 -33.04
N THR A 981 -23.21 5.48 -33.98
CA THR A 981 -22.59 4.16 -34.13
C THR A 981 -21.92 3.74 -32.81
N GLU A 982 -22.39 2.64 -32.21
CA GLU A 982 -21.91 2.04 -30.95
C GLU A 982 -20.38 1.79 -30.90
N LEU A 983 -19.70 1.87 -32.04
CA LEU A 983 -18.26 1.66 -32.22
C LEU A 983 -17.36 2.64 -31.49
N ASN A 984 -17.61 3.94 -31.63
CA ASN A 984 -16.71 4.96 -31.07
C ASN A 984 -16.96 5.13 -29.57
N THR A 985 -18.21 4.90 -29.14
CA THR A 985 -18.58 4.86 -27.73
C THR A 985 -17.84 3.72 -27.02
N LEU A 986 -17.70 2.53 -27.61
CA LEU A 986 -17.00 1.40 -26.97
C LEU A 986 -15.48 1.58 -26.83
N ALA A 987 -14.82 2.28 -27.76
CA ALA A 987 -13.40 2.62 -27.65
C ALA A 987 -13.16 3.70 -26.58
N MET A 988 -14.01 4.73 -26.53
CA MET A 988 -13.95 5.82 -25.55
C MET A 988 -14.40 5.40 -24.14
N ARG A 989 -15.31 4.43 -24.03
CA ARG A 989 -15.75 3.78 -22.78
C ARG A 989 -14.62 3.10 -22.00
N ARG A 990 -13.50 2.78 -22.67
CA ARG A 990 -12.36 2.01 -22.13
C ARG A 990 -11.06 2.82 -22.04
N SER A 991 -11.03 4.05 -22.55
CA SER A 991 -9.91 4.99 -22.41
C SER A 991 -10.06 5.89 -21.19
N SER A 992 -11.29 6.19 -20.77
CA SER A 992 -11.57 6.52 -19.37
C SER A 992 -11.35 5.26 -18.54
N CYS A 993 -10.95 5.40 -17.29
CA CYS A 993 -10.82 4.27 -16.36
C CYS A 993 -12.20 3.60 -16.11
N ASP A 994 -12.63 2.75 -17.05
CA ASP A 994 -13.86 1.94 -17.07
C ASP A 994 -15.23 2.67 -17.04
N SER A 995 -15.28 3.98 -17.30
CA SER A 995 -16.53 4.74 -17.15
C SER A 995 -17.26 5.01 -18.47
N ASN A 996 -18.55 4.64 -18.50
CA ASN A 996 -19.45 4.63 -19.66
C ASN A 996 -19.81 6.04 -20.21
N PHE A 997 -18.84 6.86 -20.62
CA PHE A 997 -19.07 8.24 -21.07
C PHE A 997 -19.35 8.38 -22.58
N SER A 998 -20.21 9.34 -22.93
CA SER A 998 -20.53 9.80 -24.29
C SER A 998 -20.58 11.32 -24.18
N PHE A 999 -19.80 12.00 -25.02
CA PHE A 999 -19.59 13.44 -24.95
C PHE A 999 -20.21 14.09 -26.20
N PRO A 1000 -21.47 14.57 -26.12
CA PRO A 1000 -22.04 15.34 -27.23
C PRO A 1000 -21.31 16.69 -27.37
N ARG A 1001 -21.31 17.24 -28.57
CA ARG A 1001 -20.82 18.61 -28.80
C ARG A 1001 -21.62 19.61 -27.97
N LEU A 1002 -20.92 20.56 -27.36
CA LEU A 1002 -21.49 21.66 -26.57
C LEU A 1002 -21.45 22.94 -27.42
N GLU A 1003 -22.43 23.14 -28.31
CA GLU A 1003 -22.43 24.27 -29.25
C GLU A 1003 -22.36 25.64 -28.53
N GLY A 1004 -22.89 25.76 -27.31
CA GLY A 1004 -22.84 26.96 -26.49
C GLY A 1004 -21.44 27.34 -26.03
N THR A 1005 -20.53 26.38 -25.84
CA THR A 1005 -19.12 26.66 -25.46
C THR A 1005 -18.38 27.49 -26.50
N HIS A 1006 -18.72 27.33 -27.79
CA HIS A 1006 -18.18 28.16 -28.86
C HIS A 1006 -18.67 29.61 -28.73
N THR A 1007 -19.95 29.78 -28.42
CA THR A 1007 -20.59 31.09 -28.24
C THR A 1007 -20.04 31.79 -27.01
N GLU A 1008 -19.94 31.07 -25.89
CA GLU A 1008 -19.29 31.51 -24.65
C GLU A 1008 -17.88 32.03 -24.91
N ALA A 1009 -17.03 31.21 -25.54
CA ALA A 1009 -15.66 31.56 -25.84
C ALA A 1009 -15.54 32.78 -26.75
N THR A 1010 -16.38 32.87 -27.78
CA THR A 1010 -16.39 34.00 -28.72
C THR A 1010 -16.78 35.30 -28.00
N ASN A 1011 -17.80 35.25 -27.15
CA ASN A 1011 -18.26 36.39 -26.37
C ASN A 1011 -17.16 36.85 -25.40
N ILE A 1012 -16.51 35.94 -24.68
CA ILE A 1012 -15.43 36.26 -23.75
C ILE A 1012 -14.23 36.85 -24.48
N LEU A 1013 -13.78 36.22 -25.58
CA LEU A 1013 -12.63 36.70 -26.36
C LEU A 1013 -12.85 38.10 -26.95
N SER A 1014 -14.10 38.48 -27.24
CA SER A 1014 -14.44 39.82 -27.73
C SER A 1014 -14.13 40.94 -26.72
N LEU A 1015 -13.96 40.61 -25.44
CA LEU A 1015 -13.68 41.56 -24.36
C LEU A 1015 -12.18 41.90 -24.26
N VAL A 1016 -11.30 41.16 -24.92
CA VAL A 1016 -9.83 41.30 -24.81
C VAL A 1016 -9.19 41.49 -26.20
N PRO A 1017 -8.25 42.44 -26.37
CA PRO A 1017 -7.52 42.57 -27.64
C PRO A 1017 -6.82 41.28 -28.05
N LYS A 1018 -6.84 40.93 -29.35
CA LYS A 1018 -6.20 39.71 -29.89
C LYS A 1018 -4.71 39.58 -29.56
N SER A 1019 -3.99 40.68 -29.33
CA SER A 1019 -2.58 40.65 -28.93
C SER A 1019 -2.35 40.15 -27.49
N LEU A 1020 -3.38 40.20 -26.65
CA LEU A 1020 -3.35 39.81 -25.24
C LEU A 1020 -4.15 38.53 -24.98
N SER A 1021 -4.78 37.95 -26.00
CA SER A 1021 -5.58 36.74 -25.89
C SER A 1021 -5.09 35.60 -26.79
N LYS A 1022 -5.35 34.37 -26.36
CA LYS A 1022 -5.16 33.14 -27.16
C LYS A 1022 -6.48 32.39 -27.21
N SER A 1023 -6.81 31.88 -28.40
CA SER A 1023 -7.92 30.98 -28.62
C SER A 1023 -7.42 29.63 -29.10
N ALA A 1024 -7.94 28.56 -28.54
CA ALA A 1024 -7.89 27.21 -29.12
C ALA A 1024 -9.34 26.71 -29.27
N PHE A 1025 -9.68 26.29 -30.48
CA PHE A 1025 -11.00 25.79 -30.83
C PHE A 1025 -10.88 24.44 -31.51
N ASP A 1026 -11.95 23.65 -31.48
CA ASP A 1026 -12.04 22.40 -32.23
C ASP A 1026 -10.82 21.48 -31.91
N PHE A 1027 -10.13 21.00 -32.95
CA PHE A 1027 -8.98 20.11 -32.87
C PHE A 1027 -7.76 20.71 -32.14
N ASP A 1028 -7.67 22.04 -32.03
CA ASP A 1028 -6.55 22.70 -31.35
C ASP A 1028 -6.68 22.64 -29.81
N VAL A 1029 -7.86 22.27 -29.31
CA VAL A 1029 -8.08 21.97 -27.89
C VAL A 1029 -7.57 20.56 -27.61
N ASN A 1030 -6.26 20.39 -27.48
CA ASN A 1030 -5.61 19.09 -27.24
C ASN A 1030 -4.55 19.18 -26.12
N ARG A 1031 -4.01 18.03 -25.69
CA ARG A 1031 -3.06 17.99 -24.56
C ARG A 1031 -1.81 18.82 -24.85
N THR A 1032 -1.29 18.82 -26.07
CA THR A 1032 -0.12 19.61 -26.46
C THR A 1032 -0.33 21.11 -26.27
N THR A 1033 -1.54 21.62 -26.56
CA THR A 1033 -1.88 23.02 -26.32
C THR A 1033 -1.89 23.36 -24.83
N VAL A 1034 -2.49 22.50 -23.99
CA VAL A 1034 -2.64 22.77 -22.55
C VAL A 1034 -1.33 22.63 -21.78
N THR A 1035 -0.50 21.65 -22.14
CA THR A 1035 0.80 21.40 -21.48
C THR A 1035 1.92 22.29 -22.01
N ASN A 1036 1.64 23.14 -23.00
CA ASN A 1036 2.63 24.06 -23.56
C ASN A 1036 3.09 25.08 -22.50
N PRO A 1037 4.41 25.26 -22.28
CA PRO A 1037 4.94 26.26 -21.36
C PRO A 1037 4.44 27.69 -21.60
N GLU A 1038 4.04 28.03 -22.84
CA GLU A 1038 3.43 29.34 -23.16
C GLU A 1038 2.15 29.63 -22.37
N MET A 1039 1.44 28.60 -21.89
CA MET A 1039 0.23 28.76 -21.08
C MET A 1039 0.50 29.53 -19.78
N SER A 1040 1.74 29.48 -19.27
CA SER A 1040 2.18 30.26 -18.10
C SER A 1040 2.20 31.79 -18.33
N GLN A 1041 2.07 32.25 -19.58
CA GLN A 1041 2.09 33.67 -19.92
C GLN A 1041 0.72 34.37 -19.79
N TYR A 1042 -0.34 33.65 -19.43
CA TYR A 1042 -1.72 34.17 -19.39
C TYR A 1042 -2.22 34.30 -17.95
N GLN A 1043 -2.82 35.46 -17.64
CA GLN A 1043 -3.45 35.71 -16.34
C GLN A 1043 -4.68 34.85 -16.11
N ILE A 1044 -5.48 34.59 -17.14
CA ILE A 1044 -6.71 33.80 -17.02
C ILE A 1044 -6.67 32.66 -18.03
N VAL A 1045 -7.01 31.45 -17.58
CA VAL A 1045 -7.18 30.28 -18.43
C VAL A 1045 -8.58 29.73 -18.27
N HIS A 1046 -9.32 29.66 -19.38
CA HIS A 1046 -10.72 29.25 -19.40
C HIS A 1046 -10.90 27.98 -20.23
N PHE A 1047 -11.48 26.97 -19.61
CA PHE A 1047 -11.85 25.71 -20.24
C PHE A 1047 -13.38 25.64 -20.37
N ALA A 1048 -13.89 25.75 -21.60
CA ALA A 1048 -15.30 25.55 -21.93
C ALA A 1048 -15.47 24.21 -22.64
N THR A 1049 -15.59 23.13 -21.87
CA THR A 1049 -15.59 21.76 -22.37
C THR A 1049 -16.27 20.80 -21.40
N HIS A 1050 -16.31 19.50 -21.67
CA HIS A 1050 -16.70 18.50 -20.68
C HIS A 1050 -15.62 18.33 -19.61
N GLY A 1051 -16.07 18.17 -18.38
CA GLY A 1051 -15.27 17.69 -17.26
C GLY A 1051 -16.05 16.59 -16.59
N PHE A 1052 -15.35 15.72 -15.87
CA PHE A 1052 -16.02 14.80 -14.97
C PHE A 1052 -15.10 14.42 -13.80
N PHE A 1053 -15.75 14.11 -12.69
CA PHE A 1053 -15.13 13.55 -11.52
C PHE A 1053 -15.45 12.05 -11.45
N ASP A 1054 -14.43 11.21 -11.28
CA ASP A 1054 -14.62 9.76 -11.13
C ASP A 1054 -14.64 9.41 -9.64
N THR A 1055 -15.81 9.00 -9.14
CA THR A 1055 -16.04 8.67 -7.73
C THR A 1055 -15.36 7.39 -7.29
N ASN A 1056 -15.05 6.48 -8.21
CA ASN A 1056 -14.41 5.20 -7.89
C ASN A 1056 -12.89 5.28 -8.03
N ASN A 1057 -12.40 6.08 -8.97
CA ASN A 1057 -10.98 6.34 -9.16
C ASN A 1057 -10.70 7.83 -9.37
N PRO A 1058 -10.58 8.63 -8.29
CA PRO A 1058 -10.41 10.08 -8.36
C PRO A 1058 -9.24 10.55 -9.23
N LYS A 1059 -8.18 9.73 -9.36
CA LYS A 1059 -7.02 10.01 -10.24
C LYS A 1059 -7.41 10.09 -11.72
N CYS A 1060 -8.53 9.46 -12.11
CA CYS A 1060 -9.06 9.47 -13.47
C CYS A 1060 -10.00 10.64 -13.76
N SER A 1061 -10.29 11.49 -12.76
CA SER A 1061 -11.03 12.74 -12.97
C SER A 1061 -10.30 13.61 -13.99
N SER A 1062 -11.03 14.13 -14.98
CA SER A 1062 -10.41 14.75 -16.15
C SER A 1062 -11.18 15.96 -16.67
N VAL A 1063 -10.43 16.91 -17.24
CA VAL A 1063 -10.95 17.84 -18.25
C VAL A 1063 -10.82 17.15 -19.60
N VAL A 1064 -11.90 17.10 -20.38
CA VAL A 1064 -11.95 16.41 -21.67
C VAL A 1064 -11.61 17.41 -22.76
N LEU A 1065 -10.60 17.11 -23.54
CA LEU A 1065 -10.14 17.87 -24.70
C LEU A 1065 -10.61 17.15 -25.98
N SER A 1066 -10.10 17.55 -27.15
CA SER A 1066 -10.35 16.85 -28.40
C SER A 1066 -9.85 15.41 -28.31
N LEU A 1067 -10.70 14.50 -28.78
CA LEU A 1067 -10.47 13.06 -28.78
C LEU A 1067 -10.17 12.54 -30.19
N VAL A 1068 -10.26 13.42 -31.18
CA VAL A 1068 -9.90 13.16 -32.57
C VAL A 1068 -9.12 14.34 -33.13
N ASP A 1069 -8.10 14.05 -33.94
CA ASP A 1069 -7.33 15.07 -34.66
C ASP A 1069 -8.08 15.56 -35.92
N SER A 1070 -7.54 16.58 -36.59
CA SER A 1070 -8.11 17.16 -37.82
C SER A 1070 -8.17 16.20 -39.02
N LYS A 1071 -7.54 15.02 -38.92
CA LYS A 1071 -7.59 13.95 -39.93
C LYS A 1071 -8.58 12.85 -39.53
N GLY A 1072 -9.24 12.97 -38.38
CA GLY A 1072 -10.18 11.99 -37.83
C GLY A 1072 -9.51 10.80 -37.13
N ASN A 1073 -8.21 10.86 -36.83
CA ASN A 1073 -7.52 9.84 -36.03
C ASN A 1073 -7.82 10.05 -34.55
N ALA A 1074 -7.93 8.96 -33.78
CA ALA A 1074 -8.12 9.06 -32.33
C ALA A 1074 -6.88 9.63 -31.62
N GLU A 1075 -7.09 10.47 -30.62
CA GLU A 1075 -6.05 11.05 -29.77
C GLU A 1075 -6.43 10.98 -28.27
N ASP A 1076 -5.42 11.07 -27.39
CA ASP A 1076 -5.65 11.18 -25.95
C ASP A 1076 -6.05 12.61 -25.60
N GLY A 1077 -7.35 12.84 -25.44
CA GLY A 1077 -7.90 14.13 -25.00
C GLY A 1077 -8.13 14.22 -23.49
N PHE A 1078 -7.77 13.23 -22.68
CA PHE A 1078 -8.04 13.30 -21.24
C PHE A 1078 -6.90 14.02 -20.53
N LEU A 1079 -7.18 15.22 -19.99
CA LEU A 1079 -6.30 15.91 -19.06
C LEU A 1079 -6.67 15.47 -17.63
N GLN A 1080 -6.01 14.42 -17.16
CA GLN A 1080 -6.32 13.76 -15.89
C GLN A 1080 -5.75 14.55 -14.70
N LEU A 1081 -6.30 14.32 -13.51
CA LEU A 1081 -5.88 14.97 -12.28
C LEU A 1081 -4.36 14.90 -12.03
N GLN A 1082 -3.75 13.74 -12.29
CA GLN A 1082 -2.30 13.55 -12.20
C GLN A 1082 -1.49 14.37 -13.21
N ASP A 1083 -2.06 14.67 -14.37
CA ASP A 1083 -1.40 15.53 -15.36
C ASP A 1083 -1.43 16.98 -14.88
N ILE A 1084 -2.57 17.40 -14.32
CA ILE A 1084 -2.77 18.75 -13.78
C ILE A 1084 -1.83 19.00 -12.61
N PHE A 1085 -1.64 18.01 -11.72
CA PHE A 1085 -0.64 18.06 -10.66
C PHE A 1085 0.80 18.22 -11.17
N ASN A 1086 1.10 18.05 -12.46
CA ASN A 1086 2.44 18.28 -13.01
C ASN A 1086 2.50 19.52 -13.92
N LEU A 1087 1.41 20.27 -14.05
CA LEU A 1087 1.38 21.50 -14.85
C LEU A 1087 2.04 22.64 -14.08
N ASN A 1088 2.84 23.43 -14.79
CA ASN A 1088 3.22 24.77 -14.35
C ASN A 1088 2.25 25.78 -14.99
N LEU A 1089 1.11 26.01 -14.34
CA LEU A 1089 0.06 26.92 -14.78
C LEU A 1089 -0.16 28.03 -13.74
N PRO A 1090 0.79 28.98 -13.64
CA PRO A 1090 0.67 30.13 -12.76
C PRO A 1090 -0.29 31.16 -13.39
N ALA A 1091 -1.55 30.78 -13.58
CA ALA A 1091 -2.64 31.69 -13.93
C ALA A 1091 -3.10 32.42 -12.65
N GLU A 1092 -3.61 33.65 -12.77
CA GLU A 1092 -4.31 34.35 -11.70
C GLU A 1092 -5.72 33.82 -11.49
N LEU A 1093 -6.31 33.13 -12.47
CA LEU A 1093 -7.61 32.48 -12.38
C LEU A 1093 -7.70 31.37 -13.41
N VAL A 1094 -8.09 30.17 -12.97
CA VAL A 1094 -8.54 29.09 -13.84
C VAL A 1094 -10.06 29.00 -13.75
N VAL A 1095 -10.73 29.00 -14.89
CA VAL A 1095 -12.19 28.82 -14.98
C VAL A 1095 -12.48 27.48 -15.66
N LEU A 1096 -13.10 26.57 -14.92
CA LEU A 1096 -13.60 25.30 -15.42
C LEU A 1096 -15.09 25.44 -15.72
N SER A 1097 -15.40 25.96 -16.91
CA SER A 1097 -16.76 26.00 -17.48
C SER A 1097 -17.11 24.64 -18.05
N ALA A 1098 -17.13 23.66 -17.15
CA ALA A 1098 -17.22 22.25 -17.46
C ALA A 1098 -18.03 21.55 -16.38
N CYS A 1099 -18.81 20.54 -16.77
CA CYS A 1099 -19.72 19.82 -15.88
C CYS A 1099 -18.99 19.20 -14.68
N GLU A 1100 -19.57 19.34 -13.47
CA GLU A 1100 -19.16 18.59 -12.27
C GLU A 1100 -17.67 18.78 -11.88
N THR A 1101 -17.07 19.91 -12.23
CA THR A 1101 -15.64 20.18 -12.01
C THR A 1101 -15.26 20.64 -10.61
N GLY A 1102 -16.25 21.08 -9.83
CA GLY A 1102 -16.14 21.38 -8.41
C GLY A 1102 -16.39 20.18 -7.50
N LEU A 1103 -16.62 18.99 -8.08
CA LEU A 1103 -16.74 17.74 -7.35
C LEU A 1103 -15.35 17.13 -7.08
N GLY A 1104 -15.30 16.29 -6.05
CA GLY A 1104 -14.08 15.62 -5.60
C GLY A 1104 -14.43 14.40 -4.77
N GLU A 1105 -13.41 13.61 -4.40
CA GLU A 1105 -13.59 12.59 -3.38
C GLU A 1105 -13.62 13.32 -2.04
N GLN A 1106 -14.67 13.10 -1.25
CA GLN A 1106 -14.69 13.58 0.12
C GLN A 1106 -13.77 12.69 0.94
N VAL A 1107 -12.50 13.08 1.05
CA VAL A 1107 -11.55 12.39 1.92
C VAL A 1107 -11.65 13.02 3.32
N LYS A 1108 -11.91 12.19 4.33
CA LYS A 1108 -12.12 12.67 5.71
C LYS A 1108 -10.87 13.42 6.19
N GLY A 1109 -11.05 14.62 6.71
CA GLY A 1109 -9.95 15.53 7.07
C GLY A 1109 -9.42 16.31 5.87
N GLU A 1110 -9.13 15.65 4.76
CA GLU A 1110 -8.59 16.37 3.61
C GLU A 1110 -9.61 17.31 2.97
N GLY A 1111 -10.89 16.95 2.87
CA GLY A 1111 -11.93 17.65 2.12
C GLY A 1111 -12.03 17.15 0.67
N LEU A 1112 -12.53 17.99 -0.25
CA LEU A 1112 -12.70 17.65 -1.66
C LEU A 1112 -11.38 17.49 -2.42
N VAL A 1113 -10.95 16.26 -2.67
CA VAL A 1113 -9.82 15.96 -3.55
C VAL A 1113 -10.32 15.80 -4.98
N GLY A 1114 -9.98 16.76 -5.86
CA GLY A 1114 -10.48 16.80 -7.23
C GLY A 1114 -9.74 17.83 -8.09
N LEU A 1115 -10.30 18.14 -9.26
CA LEU A 1115 -9.70 19.03 -10.27
C LEU A 1115 -9.33 20.41 -9.69
N THR A 1116 -10.15 20.97 -8.80
CA THR A 1116 -9.88 22.25 -8.13
C THR A 1116 -8.52 22.27 -7.43
N ARG A 1117 -8.19 21.23 -6.65
CA ARG A 1117 -6.88 21.13 -5.98
C ARG A 1117 -5.74 20.96 -6.96
N GLY A 1118 -5.97 20.17 -8.01
CA GLY A 1118 -4.98 19.99 -9.08
C GLY A 1118 -4.57 21.35 -9.67
N PHE A 1119 -5.53 22.20 -10.02
CA PHE A 1119 -5.23 23.53 -10.56
C PHE A 1119 -4.66 24.51 -9.54
N MET A 1120 -5.03 24.40 -8.26
CA MET A 1120 -4.36 25.15 -7.19
C MET A 1120 -2.89 24.76 -7.08
N TYR A 1121 -2.59 23.47 -7.08
CA TYR A 1121 -1.22 22.95 -7.10
C TYR A 1121 -0.44 23.39 -8.34
N ALA A 1122 -1.09 23.40 -9.51
CA ALA A 1122 -0.48 23.87 -10.75
C ALA A 1122 -0.08 25.35 -10.71
N GLY A 1123 -0.50 26.10 -9.69
CA GLY A 1123 -0.09 27.48 -9.43
C GLY A 1123 -1.22 28.50 -9.54
N SER A 1124 -2.48 28.08 -9.73
CA SER A 1124 -3.61 29.02 -9.76
C SER A 1124 -4.09 29.35 -8.34
N PRO A 1125 -4.02 30.60 -7.88
CA PRO A 1125 -4.44 30.95 -6.52
C PRO A 1125 -5.95 30.86 -6.31
N ARG A 1126 -6.71 30.81 -7.40
CA ARG A 1126 -8.18 30.74 -7.42
C ARG A 1126 -8.66 29.93 -8.61
N VAL A 1127 -9.74 29.18 -8.39
CA VAL A 1127 -10.37 28.34 -9.41
C VAL A 1127 -11.88 28.54 -9.34
N ALA A 1128 -12.49 28.87 -10.48
CA ALA A 1128 -13.94 28.90 -10.64
C ALA A 1128 -14.40 27.56 -11.22
N VAL A 1129 -15.36 26.91 -10.56
CA VAL A 1129 -15.78 25.54 -10.87
C VAL A 1129 -17.30 25.39 -10.79
N SER A 1130 -17.85 24.37 -11.46
CA SER A 1130 -19.27 24.02 -11.37
C SER A 1130 -19.50 22.84 -10.41
N LEU A 1131 -20.46 22.97 -9.51
CA LEU A 1131 -20.84 21.92 -8.56
C LEU A 1131 -21.71 20.84 -9.20
N TRP A 1132 -22.37 21.13 -10.33
CA TRP A 1132 -23.15 20.16 -11.10
C TRP A 1132 -23.18 20.55 -12.59
N SER A 1133 -23.71 19.66 -13.43
CA SER A 1133 -23.91 19.93 -14.85
C SER A 1133 -24.99 21.01 -15.04
N VAL A 1134 -24.66 22.08 -15.74
CA VAL A 1134 -25.58 23.20 -16.04
C VAL A 1134 -25.94 23.17 -17.52
N ASP A 1135 -27.09 23.75 -17.86
CA ASP A 1135 -27.46 24.00 -19.25
C ASP A 1135 -26.41 24.87 -19.97
N ASP A 1136 -26.12 24.52 -21.23
CA ASP A 1136 -25.08 25.12 -22.06
C ASP A 1136 -25.35 26.62 -22.33
N GLN A 1137 -26.62 27.00 -22.59
CA GLN A 1137 -26.98 28.39 -22.83
C GLN A 1137 -26.94 29.23 -21.56
N GLY A 1138 -27.43 28.68 -20.44
CA GLY A 1138 -27.35 29.35 -19.13
C GLY A 1138 -25.91 29.59 -18.68
N THR A 1139 -25.00 28.65 -18.97
CA THR A 1139 -23.57 28.77 -18.68
C THR A 1139 -22.92 29.86 -19.52
N ALA A 1140 -23.16 29.86 -20.83
CA ALA A 1140 -22.63 30.88 -21.75
C ALA A 1140 -23.04 32.30 -21.34
N GLU A 1141 -24.30 32.50 -20.94
CA GLU A 1141 -24.81 33.79 -20.46
C GLU A 1141 -24.14 34.22 -19.15
N LEU A 1142 -24.09 33.33 -18.14
CA LEU A 1142 -23.45 33.61 -16.86
C LEU A 1142 -21.97 33.95 -17.04
N MET A 1143 -21.23 33.18 -17.83
CA MET A 1143 -19.80 33.39 -18.06
C MET A 1143 -19.53 34.68 -18.86
N THR A 1144 -20.37 35.00 -19.85
CA THR A 1144 -20.29 36.28 -20.56
C THR A 1144 -20.44 37.46 -19.59
N LYS A 1145 -21.42 37.40 -18.68
CA LYS A 1145 -21.62 38.41 -17.63
C LYS A 1145 -20.45 38.46 -16.64
N PHE A 1146 -19.97 37.31 -16.19
CA PHE A 1146 -18.84 37.20 -15.26
C PHE A 1146 -17.59 37.87 -15.83
N TYR A 1147 -17.21 37.56 -17.08
CA TYR A 1147 -16.08 38.18 -17.74
C TYR A 1147 -16.30 39.65 -18.09
N THR A 1148 -17.52 40.06 -18.42
CA THR A 1148 -17.87 41.48 -18.64
C THR A 1148 -17.60 42.28 -17.38
N ASN A 1149 -18.17 41.84 -16.25
CA ASN A 1149 -17.98 42.46 -14.94
C ASN A 1149 -16.49 42.49 -14.54
N MET A 1150 -15.72 41.44 -14.84
CA MET A 1150 -14.31 41.36 -14.48
C MET A 1150 -13.40 42.21 -15.40
N LEU A 1151 -13.60 42.19 -16.71
CA LEU A 1151 -12.67 42.76 -17.69
C LEU A 1151 -13.05 44.16 -18.18
N LYS A 1152 -14.35 44.50 -18.18
CA LYS A 1152 -14.82 45.85 -18.54
C LYS A 1152 -15.03 46.72 -17.31
N ASP A 1153 -15.70 46.18 -16.28
CA ASP A 1153 -16.03 46.93 -15.07
C ASP A 1153 -14.94 46.84 -13.99
N ASN A 1154 -13.84 46.11 -14.27
CA ASN A 1154 -12.68 45.90 -13.40
C ASN A 1154 -13.05 45.39 -12.00
N LEU A 1155 -14.14 44.61 -11.88
CA LEU A 1155 -14.50 43.98 -10.63
C LEU A 1155 -13.55 42.80 -10.32
N PRO A 1156 -13.11 42.63 -9.06
CA PRO A 1156 -12.41 41.41 -8.64
C PRO A 1156 -13.23 40.15 -8.94
N SER A 1157 -12.59 39.01 -9.15
CA SER A 1157 -13.25 37.78 -9.61
C SER A 1157 -14.44 37.34 -8.75
N VAL A 1158 -14.35 37.48 -7.42
CA VAL A 1158 -15.46 37.14 -6.51
C VAL A 1158 -16.64 38.10 -6.68
N ALA A 1159 -16.36 39.41 -6.75
CA ALA A 1159 -17.39 40.43 -6.94
C ALA A 1159 -18.04 40.32 -8.32
N ALA A 1160 -17.24 40.03 -9.35
CA ALA A 1160 -17.72 39.83 -10.72
C ALA A 1160 -18.62 38.59 -10.84
N LEU A 1161 -18.27 37.47 -10.20
CA LEU A 1161 -19.12 36.27 -10.20
C LEU A 1161 -20.43 36.54 -9.46
N ARG A 1162 -20.37 37.21 -8.31
CA ARG A 1162 -21.57 37.62 -7.56
C ARG A 1162 -22.48 38.53 -8.38
N ALA A 1163 -21.92 39.54 -9.06
CA ALA A 1163 -22.68 40.46 -9.90
C ALA A 1163 -23.40 39.69 -11.03
N ALA A 1164 -22.69 38.78 -11.70
CA ALA A 1164 -23.28 37.91 -12.72
C ALA A 1164 -24.40 37.03 -12.15
N GLN A 1165 -24.21 36.44 -10.96
CA GLN A 1165 -25.24 35.64 -10.29
C GLN A 1165 -26.48 36.46 -9.89
N LEU A 1166 -26.30 37.71 -9.44
CA LEU A 1166 -27.41 38.62 -9.14
C LEU A 1166 -28.19 39.00 -10.39
N GLU A 1167 -27.49 39.31 -11.49
CA GLU A 1167 -28.12 39.58 -12.78
C GLU A 1167 -28.93 38.38 -13.29
N MET A 1168 -28.38 37.17 -13.14
CA MET A 1168 -29.10 35.93 -13.50
C MET A 1168 -30.34 35.73 -12.63
N TRP A 1169 -30.19 35.85 -11.31
CA TRP A 1169 -31.29 35.72 -10.35
C TRP A 1169 -32.43 36.72 -10.59
N GLN A 1170 -32.10 37.96 -10.95
CA GLN A 1170 -33.07 39.03 -11.25
C GLN A 1170 -33.58 38.99 -12.71
N SER A 1171 -33.08 38.06 -13.53
CA SER A 1171 -33.42 38.01 -14.94
C SER A 1171 -34.92 37.77 -15.14
N PRO A 1172 -35.57 38.52 -16.05
CA PRO A 1172 -36.96 38.25 -16.42
C PRO A 1172 -37.11 36.94 -17.19
N ASN A 1173 -36.01 36.36 -17.70
CA ASN A 1173 -36.04 35.06 -18.35
C ASN A 1173 -36.07 33.93 -17.29
N PRO A 1174 -37.16 33.16 -17.19
CA PRO A 1174 -37.28 32.09 -16.20
C PRO A 1174 -36.30 30.93 -16.42
N ASN A 1175 -35.61 30.86 -17.56
CA ASN A 1175 -34.54 29.89 -17.77
C ASN A 1175 -33.22 30.31 -17.11
N TYR A 1176 -33.05 31.58 -16.74
CA TYR A 1176 -31.81 32.10 -16.14
C TYR A 1176 -31.95 32.38 -14.64
N SER A 1177 -33.15 32.72 -14.16
CA SER A 1177 -33.40 33.04 -12.75
C SER A 1177 -33.50 31.82 -11.82
N GLN A 1178 -33.54 30.61 -12.37
CA GLN A 1178 -33.56 29.38 -11.56
C GLN A 1178 -32.22 29.17 -10.84
N THR A 1179 -32.31 28.84 -9.54
CA THR A 1179 -31.14 28.60 -8.68
C THR A 1179 -30.18 27.53 -9.21
N ASN A 1180 -30.69 26.52 -9.90
CA ASN A 1180 -29.87 25.45 -10.49
C ASN A 1180 -28.94 25.93 -11.62
N VAL A 1181 -29.16 27.12 -12.19
CA VAL A 1181 -28.32 27.68 -13.26
C VAL A 1181 -27.17 28.50 -12.68
N TRP A 1182 -27.48 29.52 -11.88
CA TRP A 1182 -26.45 30.45 -11.39
C TRP A 1182 -25.72 29.96 -10.14
N ALA A 1183 -26.36 29.16 -9.26
CA ALA A 1183 -25.75 28.70 -8.02
C ALA A 1183 -24.78 27.53 -8.21
N ALA A 1184 -24.71 26.96 -9.42
CA ALA A 1184 -23.80 25.89 -9.75
C ALA A 1184 -22.35 26.33 -9.70
N PHE A 1185 -22.06 27.60 -10.03
CA PHE A 1185 -20.71 28.10 -10.11
C PHE A 1185 -20.26 28.72 -8.78
N THR A 1186 -19.08 28.31 -8.35
CA THR A 1186 -18.45 28.80 -7.13
C THR A 1186 -16.98 29.10 -7.37
N LEU A 1187 -16.44 30.06 -6.62
CA LEU A 1187 -15.03 30.40 -6.63
C LEU A 1187 -14.37 29.82 -5.37
N GLN A 1188 -13.31 29.04 -5.57
CA GLN A 1188 -12.49 28.49 -4.49
C GLN A 1188 -11.10 29.13 -4.49
N GLY A 1189 -10.59 29.46 -3.30
CA GLY A 1189 -9.23 29.97 -3.10
C GLY A 1189 -9.15 31.45 -2.74
N GLU A 1190 -8.08 32.11 -3.19
CA GLU A 1190 -7.75 33.50 -2.86
C GLU A 1190 -8.70 34.52 -3.53
N TRP A 1191 -9.24 35.44 -2.73
CA TRP A 1191 -10.22 36.45 -3.20
C TRP A 1191 -9.63 37.82 -3.53
N ARG A 1192 -8.40 38.11 -3.09
CA ARG A 1192 -7.77 39.42 -3.29
C ARG A 1192 -7.22 39.65 -4.68
#